data_AF-A0A4Q1RHS0-F1
#
_entry.id   AF-A0A4Q1RHS0-F1
#
_cell.length_a   1.000
_cell.length_b   1.000
_cell.length_c   1.000
_cell.angle_alpha   90.00
_cell.angle_beta   90.00
_cell.angle_gamma   90.00
#
_symmetry.space_group_name_H-M   'P 1'
#
loop_
_entity.id
_entity.type
_entity.pdbx_description
1 polymer ?
#
loop_
_entity_poly.entity_id
_entity_poly.type
_entity_poly.pdbx_seq_one_letter_code
_entity_poly.pdbx_strand_id
1 'polypeptide(L)'
;MTNSEYPENREWKQKAFGMPKLPSGDMGQDKVLYYILKMVKDGKSANIMLNIEGSNSTATLGRMCEWIRPIGLVNKEKQVWTLTELGEMVLERQDSCFSTAVFCSTIVFMGEILFYLQKPKNSQELLKIAEEYHLNWKTNSEIHNRIKWFRDVDMVRFEEYKLEYSLTQKGQEFLQQIEVTMPSETEEEPDETLLETQLPMSEWASALKPAPTEKKRMAIGYMPGKTADACITISAYLQLMNQAISIEEIREYSKINYQIAVSSSNMFLSFLEKIGFVDRISKNMYVTSELGNTWIEKQSPVDLIACLEARYLFVYELLAELRKEPKNAKTLSIIAKVSYGFDRESIDETRKRLILLSAAKLIYSVTNDKYGLTARGEKLLDTFGIVAKESVKSSEIKKEENAGDCYDDSCESLITELRLSSKDSYNPNRFEKAIKAAFDFIGYDATWLGGSGKTDVLIKARTAPKLSYAVAVDAKSTQSGNVTEDQIDFDTLKDHRKLHHADYSAIVGCSFRGERLLNRCKEHKVALIDVDTLEQLIRNQVGIPLTGEDYKKIFEQTGIVDISVLDEARNRTERYGLLVDAIVGCLVNESKDEVTEGILTSREIYRTVRDDERFSINPNLDEIEDILKFLASPLIGCVGKNKDGYYAIGSLNEVAKKFQFYAKSCKRTS
;
A
#
# COMPACT_ATOMS: atom_id res chain seq x y z
N MET A 1 -30.32 22.33 24.20
CA MET A 1 -31.32 21.55 23.43
C MET A 1 -30.85 21.61 22.00
N THR A 2 -30.56 20.47 21.38
CA THR A 2 -30.16 20.44 19.96
C THR A 2 -31.34 20.87 19.10
N ASN A 3 -31.09 21.72 18.10
CA ASN A 3 -32.13 22.13 17.17
C ASN A 3 -32.49 20.92 16.28
N SER A 4 -33.75 20.48 16.29
CA SER A 4 -34.21 19.31 15.52
C SER A 4 -34.07 19.46 14.01
N GLU A 5 -33.78 20.67 13.52
CA GLU A 5 -33.51 20.95 12.12
C GLU A 5 -32.04 20.80 11.71
N TYR A 6 -31.12 20.61 12.66
CA TYR A 6 -29.69 20.41 12.39
C TYR A 6 -29.36 18.93 12.17
N PRO A 7 -28.34 18.62 11.35
CA PRO A 7 -27.93 17.25 11.12
C PRO A 7 -27.44 16.60 12.43
N GLU A 8 -27.76 15.32 12.60
CA GLU A 8 -27.26 14.52 13.72
C GLU A 8 -25.73 14.53 13.73
N ASN A 9 -25.16 14.69 14.93
CA ASN A 9 -23.72 14.73 15.12
C ASN A 9 -23.13 13.34 14.84
N ARG A 10 -22.18 13.25 13.90
CA ARG A 10 -21.52 11.96 13.66
C ARG A 10 -20.65 11.61 14.85
N GLU A 11 -20.53 10.32 15.13
CA GLU A 11 -19.52 9.80 16.06
C GLU A 11 -18.15 10.39 15.72
N TRP A 12 -17.37 10.76 16.74
CA TRP A 12 -16.08 11.43 16.58
C TRP A 12 -15.16 10.73 15.56
N LYS A 13 -15.12 9.39 15.60
CA LYS A 13 -14.33 8.53 14.71
C LYS A 13 -14.78 8.55 13.24
N GLN A 14 -16.04 8.93 12.98
CA GLN A 14 -16.62 9.01 11.63
C GLN A 14 -16.52 10.42 11.02
N LYS A 15 -16.07 11.41 11.79
CA LYS A 15 -15.88 12.79 11.32
C LYS A 15 -14.64 12.91 10.43
N ALA A 16 -14.71 13.84 9.48
CA ALA A 16 -13.61 14.21 8.62
C ALA A 16 -12.55 15.00 9.42
N PHE A 17 -11.27 14.70 9.15
CA PHE A 17 -10.16 15.34 9.85
C PHE A 17 -9.83 16.75 9.33
N GLY A 18 -9.91 16.93 8.00
CA GLY A 18 -9.51 18.15 7.32
C GLY A 18 -10.69 19.06 7.01
N MET A 19 -10.52 20.34 7.30
CA MET A 19 -11.45 21.37 6.83
C MET A 19 -11.38 21.49 5.29
N PRO A 20 -12.51 21.57 4.56
CA PRO A 20 -12.49 21.84 3.13
C PRO A 20 -11.69 23.11 2.83
N LYS A 21 -10.78 23.05 1.84
CA LYS A 21 -9.92 24.17 1.45
C LYS A 21 -10.68 25.19 0.57
N LEU A 22 -11.83 25.64 1.05
CA LEU A 22 -12.64 26.60 0.33
C LEU A 22 -11.84 27.89 0.17
N PRO A 23 -11.61 28.35 -1.07
CA PRO A 23 -10.94 29.62 -1.29
C PRO A 23 -11.77 30.73 -0.68
N SER A 24 -11.10 31.63 0.02
CA SER A 24 -11.74 32.84 0.52
C SER A 24 -11.60 33.89 -0.55
N GLY A 25 -12.71 34.16 -1.22
CA GLY A 25 -12.87 35.39 -1.99
C GLY A 25 -13.42 36.51 -1.12
N ASP A 26 -13.74 37.63 -1.76
CA ASP A 26 -14.34 38.80 -1.11
C ASP A 26 -15.76 38.53 -0.56
N MET A 27 -16.41 37.47 -1.08
CA MET A 27 -17.80 37.12 -0.74
C MET A 27 -17.97 36.26 0.52
N GLY A 28 -16.90 35.66 1.06
CA GLY A 28 -16.92 34.73 2.19
C GLY A 28 -16.98 33.24 1.80
N GLN A 29 -16.44 32.36 2.63
CA GLN A 29 -16.35 30.91 2.35
C GLN A 29 -17.72 30.20 2.26
N ASP A 30 -18.73 30.67 2.99
CA ASP A 30 -20.09 30.14 2.97
C ASP A 30 -20.77 30.34 1.61
N LYS A 31 -20.65 31.54 1.04
CA LYS A 31 -21.20 31.84 -0.29
C LYS A 31 -20.45 31.10 -1.40
N VAL A 32 -19.14 30.91 -1.23
CA VAL A 32 -18.34 30.06 -2.14
C VAL A 32 -18.84 28.62 -2.09
N LEU A 33 -19.17 28.08 -0.92
CA LEU A 33 -19.77 26.75 -0.81
C LEU A 33 -21.08 26.65 -1.59
N TYR A 34 -22.00 27.62 -1.45
CA TYR A 34 -23.26 27.62 -2.19
C TYR A 34 -23.04 27.73 -3.70
N TYR A 35 -22.06 28.54 -4.12
CA TYR A 35 -21.69 28.66 -5.53
C TYR A 35 -21.19 27.32 -6.10
N ILE A 36 -20.34 26.59 -5.38
CA ILE A 36 -19.87 25.26 -5.77
C ILE A 36 -21.05 24.29 -5.90
N LEU A 37 -21.93 24.22 -4.89
CA LEU A 37 -23.08 23.32 -4.91
C LEU A 37 -24.03 23.65 -6.07
N LYS A 38 -24.23 24.93 -6.39
CA LYS A 38 -25.02 25.37 -7.54
C LYS A 38 -24.41 24.89 -8.86
N MET A 39 -23.09 25.03 -9.03
CA MET A 39 -22.42 24.55 -10.24
C MET A 39 -22.55 23.03 -10.43
N VAL A 40 -22.54 22.26 -9.32
CA VAL A 40 -22.81 20.82 -9.36
C VAL A 40 -24.26 20.54 -9.75
N LYS A 41 -25.24 21.24 -9.15
CA LYS A 41 -26.66 21.12 -9.51
C LYS A 41 -26.93 21.45 -10.98
N ASP A 42 -26.22 22.44 -11.52
CA ASP A 42 -26.29 22.86 -12.92
C ASP A 42 -25.54 21.92 -13.89
N GLY A 43 -24.96 20.82 -13.39
CA GLY A 43 -24.26 19.82 -14.22
C GLY A 43 -22.99 20.35 -14.89
N LYS A 44 -22.31 21.33 -14.29
CA LYS A 44 -21.09 21.92 -14.86
C LYS A 44 -19.93 20.91 -14.88
N SER A 45 -19.06 21.04 -15.88
CA SER A 45 -17.90 20.14 -16.05
C SER A 45 -16.93 20.24 -14.88
N ALA A 46 -16.45 19.08 -14.41
CA ALA A 46 -15.49 18.97 -13.31
C ALA A 46 -14.13 19.67 -13.60
N ASN A 47 -13.81 19.92 -14.88
CA ASN A 47 -12.55 20.55 -15.27
C ASN A 47 -12.61 22.08 -15.30
N ILE A 48 -13.78 22.69 -15.07
CA ILE A 48 -13.93 24.14 -15.05
C ILE A 48 -13.16 24.71 -13.86
N MET A 49 -12.29 25.69 -14.10
CA MET A 49 -11.67 26.50 -13.06
C MET A 49 -12.69 27.53 -12.55
N LEU A 50 -12.85 27.61 -11.22
CA LEU A 50 -13.75 28.59 -10.63
C LEU A 50 -13.03 29.93 -10.51
N ASN A 51 -13.60 30.97 -11.11
CA ASN A 51 -13.16 32.34 -10.88
C ASN A 51 -13.89 32.89 -9.67
N ILE A 52 -13.21 32.98 -8.53
CA ILE A 52 -13.75 33.51 -7.29
C ILE A 52 -13.08 34.85 -7.03
N GLU A 53 -13.87 35.92 -7.06
CA GLU A 53 -13.39 37.29 -6.86
C GLU A 53 -12.66 37.43 -5.52
N GLY A 54 -11.47 38.04 -5.53
CA GLY A 54 -10.59 38.16 -4.36
C GLY A 54 -9.73 36.91 -4.07
N SER A 55 -9.80 35.85 -4.89
CA SER A 55 -9.04 34.62 -4.70
C SER A 55 -8.14 34.28 -5.89
N ASN A 56 -6.89 33.93 -5.62
CA ASN A 56 -5.94 33.42 -6.62
C ASN A 56 -6.02 31.90 -6.81
N SER A 57 -7.12 31.26 -6.39
CA SER A 57 -7.27 29.82 -6.49
C SER A 57 -7.39 29.37 -7.94
N THR A 58 -6.59 28.38 -8.33
CA THR A 58 -6.63 27.73 -9.64
C THR A 58 -7.35 26.38 -9.61
N ALA A 59 -8.03 26.06 -8.51
CA ALA A 59 -8.68 24.77 -8.32
C ALA A 59 -9.93 24.62 -9.20
N THR A 60 -10.08 23.43 -9.79
CA THR A 60 -11.22 23.08 -10.63
C THR A 60 -12.45 22.70 -9.79
N LEU A 61 -13.63 22.71 -10.39
CA LEU A 61 -14.87 22.26 -9.76
C LEU A 61 -14.73 20.84 -9.20
N GLY A 62 -14.12 19.92 -9.96
CA GLY A 62 -13.87 18.56 -9.51
C GLY A 62 -12.98 18.52 -8.27
N ARG A 63 -11.95 19.38 -8.21
CA ARG A 63 -11.06 19.47 -7.03
C ARG A 63 -11.79 20.04 -5.81
N MET A 64 -12.67 21.00 -6.01
CA MET A 64 -13.53 21.53 -4.93
C MET A 64 -14.48 20.45 -4.41
N CYS A 65 -15.13 19.69 -5.31
CA CYS A 65 -15.99 18.57 -4.96
C CYS A 65 -15.25 17.49 -4.16
N GLU A 66 -13.97 17.22 -4.47
CA GLU A 66 -13.15 16.32 -3.67
C GLU A 66 -12.97 16.80 -2.22
N TRP A 67 -12.90 18.11 -1.99
CA TRP A 67 -12.78 18.69 -0.64
C TRP A 67 -14.08 18.65 0.15
N ILE A 68 -15.23 18.81 -0.50
CA ILE A 68 -16.54 18.81 0.16
C ILE A 68 -17.25 17.44 0.15
N ARG A 69 -16.67 16.43 -0.52
CA ARG A 69 -17.19 15.06 -0.48
C ARG A 69 -17.15 14.43 0.92
N PRO A 70 -16.07 14.54 1.73
CA PRO A 70 -15.99 13.92 3.06
C PRO A 70 -17.07 14.40 4.04
N ILE A 71 -17.52 15.65 3.90
CA ILE A 71 -18.60 16.23 4.69
C ILE A 71 -20.00 15.79 4.19
N GLY A 72 -20.08 15.01 3.12
CA GLY A 72 -21.31 14.37 2.65
C GLY A 72 -22.23 15.27 1.84
N LEU A 73 -21.73 16.36 1.25
CA LEU A 73 -22.55 17.27 0.42
C LEU A 73 -22.65 16.85 -1.05
N VAL A 74 -21.70 16.07 -1.54
CA VAL A 74 -21.63 15.64 -2.94
C VAL A 74 -21.22 14.17 -3.05
N ASN A 75 -21.69 13.51 -4.10
CA ASN A 75 -21.29 12.15 -4.49
C ASN A 75 -20.62 12.15 -5.86
N LYS A 76 -19.84 11.10 -6.14
CA LYS A 76 -19.18 10.89 -7.43
C LYS A 76 -19.60 9.55 -8.01
N GLU A 77 -20.36 9.58 -9.09
CA GLU A 77 -20.79 8.39 -9.84
C GLU A 77 -20.25 8.45 -11.27
N LYS A 78 -19.52 7.42 -11.71
CA LYS A 78 -19.03 7.30 -13.10
C LYS A 78 -18.36 8.59 -13.65
N GLN A 79 -17.56 9.26 -12.82
CA GLN A 79 -16.88 10.55 -13.10
C GLN A 79 -17.76 11.81 -13.13
N VAL A 80 -19.05 11.69 -12.81
CA VAL A 80 -19.97 12.83 -12.67
C VAL A 80 -20.18 13.13 -11.19
N TRP A 81 -20.19 14.42 -10.84
CA TRP A 81 -20.49 14.89 -9.49
C TRP A 81 -21.98 15.21 -9.37
N THR A 82 -22.61 14.76 -8.30
CA THR A 82 -24.02 15.03 -7.98
C THR A 82 -24.14 15.52 -6.54
N LEU A 83 -25.20 16.27 -6.24
CA LEU A 83 -25.52 16.65 -4.86
C LEU A 83 -26.08 15.45 -4.10
N THR A 84 -25.80 15.37 -2.80
CA THR A 84 -26.56 14.53 -1.87
C THR A 84 -27.80 15.29 -1.40
N GLU A 85 -28.73 14.61 -0.74
CA GLU A 85 -29.88 15.25 -0.08
C GLU A 85 -29.44 16.39 0.86
N LEU A 86 -28.40 16.15 1.67
CA LEU A 86 -27.82 17.17 2.54
C LEU A 86 -27.22 18.35 1.73
N GLY A 87 -26.57 18.06 0.60
CA GLY A 87 -26.06 19.09 -0.32
C GLY A 87 -27.15 19.95 -0.93
N GLU A 88 -28.28 19.36 -1.29
CA GLU A 88 -29.46 20.07 -1.78
C GLU A 88 -30.04 20.99 -0.70
N MET A 89 -30.22 20.47 0.53
CA MET A 89 -30.71 21.27 1.65
C MET A 89 -29.81 22.48 1.96
N VAL A 90 -28.48 22.30 1.94
CA VAL A 90 -27.53 23.41 2.16
C VAL A 90 -27.69 24.48 1.07
N LEU A 91 -27.81 24.06 -0.19
CA LEU A 91 -27.95 24.98 -1.32
C LEU A 91 -29.30 25.72 -1.34
N GLU A 92 -30.37 25.06 -0.91
CA GLU A 92 -31.71 25.64 -0.87
C GLU A 92 -31.89 26.61 0.29
N ARG A 93 -31.40 26.27 1.48
CA ARG A 93 -31.50 27.13 2.67
C ARG A 93 -30.59 28.35 2.57
N GLN A 94 -29.37 28.18 2.05
CA GLN A 94 -28.31 29.20 2.06
C GLN A 94 -28.14 29.89 3.42
N ASP A 95 -28.31 29.10 4.49
CA ASP A 95 -28.18 29.57 5.86
C ASP A 95 -26.78 29.22 6.42
N SER A 96 -26.07 30.27 6.82
CA SER A 96 -24.75 30.17 7.46
C SER A 96 -24.78 29.34 8.75
N CYS A 97 -25.87 29.37 9.53
CA CYS A 97 -25.99 28.56 10.74
C CYS A 97 -26.17 27.08 10.39
N PHE A 98 -27.09 26.75 9.48
CA PHE A 98 -27.26 25.38 9.00
C PHE A 98 -25.99 24.79 8.37
N SER A 99 -25.31 25.52 7.49
CA SER A 99 -24.06 25.07 6.88
C SER A 99 -22.92 24.90 7.91
N THR A 100 -22.86 25.77 8.91
CA THR A 100 -21.93 25.59 10.04
C THR A 100 -22.29 24.38 10.89
N ALA A 101 -23.57 24.10 11.12
CA ALA A 101 -24.01 22.90 11.83
C ALA A 101 -23.60 21.62 11.10
N VAL A 102 -23.69 21.60 9.76
CA VAL A 102 -23.16 20.50 8.94
C VAL A 102 -21.65 20.33 9.16
N PHE A 103 -20.89 21.41 9.26
CA PHE A 103 -19.45 21.31 9.48
C PHE A 103 -19.15 20.80 10.90
N CYS A 104 -19.86 21.28 11.92
CA CYS A 104 -19.72 20.79 13.30
C CYS A 104 -20.07 19.29 13.43
N SER A 105 -21.10 18.82 12.73
CA SER A 105 -21.53 17.42 12.77
C SER A 105 -20.62 16.48 11.99
N THR A 106 -19.83 16.99 11.04
CA THR A 106 -19.05 16.17 10.11
C THR A 106 -17.55 16.36 10.18
N ILE A 107 -17.02 17.39 10.85
CA ILE A 107 -15.58 17.69 10.94
C ILE A 107 -15.14 17.66 12.40
N VAL A 108 -14.00 17.03 12.68
CA VAL A 108 -13.41 17.01 14.02
C VAL A 108 -12.96 18.41 14.44
N PHE A 109 -13.18 18.72 15.71
CA PHE A 109 -12.68 19.91 16.38
C PHE A 109 -13.15 21.20 15.69
N MET A 110 -14.45 21.25 15.38
CA MET A 110 -15.10 22.40 14.73
C MET A 110 -16.02 23.08 15.74
N GLY A 111 -17.06 22.40 16.23
CA GLY A 111 -17.90 22.89 17.32
C GLY A 111 -17.12 23.12 18.61
N GLU A 112 -16.09 22.30 18.83
CA GLU A 112 -15.18 22.36 19.97
C GLU A 112 -14.42 23.69 20.00
N ILE A 113 -14.02 24.24 18.84
CA ILE A 113 -13.39 25.58 18.79
C ILE A 113 -14.35 26.62 19.35
N LEU A 114 -15.63 26.62 18.94
CA LEU A 114 -16.61 27.56 19.47
C LEU A 114 -16.79 27.38 20.98
N PHE A 115 -16.84 26.14 21.47
CA PHE A 115 -16.95 25.83 22.89
C PHE A 115 -15.80 26.44 23.71
N TYR A 116 -14.55 26.27 23.27
CA TYR A 116 -13.39 26.81 23.99
C TYR A 116 -13.25 28.33 23.84
N LEU A 117 -13.82 28.92 22.79
CA LEU A 117 -13.87 30.38 22.57
C LEU A 117 -14.93 31.12 23.39
N GLN A 118 -15.71 30.42 24.24
CA GLN A 118 -16.49 31.06 25.30
C GLN A 118 -15.61 31.91 26.23
N LYS A 119 -14.32 31.60 26.32
CA LYS A 119 -13.29 32.47 26.86
C LYS A 119 -12.32 32.85 25.73
N PRO A 120 -11.87 34.10 25.62
CA PRO A 120 -10.92 34.50 24.60
C PRO A 120 -9.66 33.62 24.59
N LYS A 121 -9.20 33.23 23.40
CA LYS A 121 -8.00 32.39 23.19
C LYS A 121 -7.27 32.75 21.91
N ASN A 122 -5.95 32.57 21.91
CA ASN A 122 -5.16 32.64 20.68
C ASN A 122 -5.10 31.28 19.95
N SER A 123 -4.51 31.26 18.74
CA SER A 123 -4.43 30.04 17.92
C SER A 123 -3.51 28.96 18.50
N GLN A 124 -2.46 29.33 19.26
CA GLN A 124 -1.57 28.36 19.90
C GLN A 124 -2.26 27.63 21.07
N GLU A 125 -3.08 28.34 21.85
CA GLU A 125 -3.88 27.73 22.91
C GLU A 125 -4.90 26.74 22.34
N LEU A 126 -5.59 27.10 21.26
CA LEU A 126 -6.52 26.20 20.58
C LEU A 126 -5.81 24.99 19.97
N LEU A 127 -4.59 25.18 19.43
CA LEU A 127 -3.77 24.08 18.94
C LEU A 127 -3.41 23.10 20.08
N LYS A 128 -3.01 23.62 21.24
CA LYS A 128 -2.69 22.81 22.42
C LYS A 128 -3.91 22.04 22.93
N ILE A 129 -5.09 22.68 22.94
CA ILE A 129 -6.33 21.99 23.30
C ILE A 129 -6.64 20.87 22.29
N ALA A 130 -6.36 21.06 21.00
CA ALA A 130 -6.54 20.01 19.99
C ALA A 130 -5.68 18.75 20.28
N GLU A 131 -4.52 18.90 20.94
CA GLU A 131 -3.70 17.77 21.38
C GLU A 131 -4.43 16.87 22.40
N GLU A 132 -5.29 17.45 23.25
CA GLU A 132 -6.14 16.71 24.19
C GLU A 132 -7.15 15.81 23.46
N TYR A 133 -7.51 16.15 22.22
CA TYR A 133 -8.36 15.35 21.32
C TYR A 133 -7.55 14.39 20.43
N HIS A 134 -6.27 14.18 20.74
CA HIS A 134 -5.32 13.41 19.94
C HIS A 134 -5.10 13.96 18.51
N LEU A 135 -5.33 15.26 18.30
CA LEU A 135 -5.11 15.95 17.03
C LEU A 135 -3.70 16.55 17.00
N ASN A 136 -2.72 15.74 16.59
CA ASN A 136 -1.30 16.11 16.56
C ASN A 136 -0.93 17.03 15.37
N TRP A 137 -1.58 18.18 15.25
CA TRP A 137 -1.31 19.16 14.19
C TRP A 137 0.01 19.90 14.45
N LYS A 138 0.95 19.83 13.50
CA LYS A 138 2.26 20.48 13.62
C LYS A 138 2.23 22.00 13.41
N THR A 139 1.15 22.53 12.82
CA THR A 139 1.04 23.96 12.47
C THR A 139 -0.35 24.49 12.80
N ASN A 140 -0.45 25.81 12.97
CA ASN A 140 -1.72 26.49 13.19
C ASN A 140 -2.66 26.51 11.96
N SER A 141 -2.26 25.93 10.82
CA SER A 141 -3.05 26.00 9.58
C SER A 141 -4.45 25.41 9.76
N GLU A 142 -4.59 24.30 10.50
CA GLU A 142 -5.88 23.64 10.72
C GLU A 142 -6.81 24.46 11.61
N ILE A 143 -6.25 25.13 12.61
CA ILE A 143 -6.97 26.08 13.47
C ILE A 143 -7.39 27.32 12.67
N HIS A 144 -6.47 27.92 11.92
CA HIS A 144 -6.74 29.12 11.14
C HIS A 144 -7.82 28.89 10.08
N ASN A 145 -7.82 27.75 9.39
CA ASN A 145 -8.85 27.44 8.39
C ASN A 145 -10.26 27.35 9.00
N ARG A 146 -10.39 26.75 10.19
CA ARG A 146 -11.67 26.64 10.91
C ARG A 146 -12.13 27.98 11.46
N ILE A 147 -11.22 28.74 12.09
CA ILE A 147 -11.51 30.09 12.57
C ILE A 147 -11.93 31.01 11.42
N LYS A 148 -11.29 30.89 10.26
CA LYS A 148 -11.63 31.69 9.09
C LYS A 148 -13.07 31.51 8.67
N TRP A 149 -13.56 30.27 8.61
CA TRP A 149 -14.98 29.99 8.37
C TRP A 149 -15.86 30.70 9.39
N PHE A 150 -15.59 30.55 10.69
CA PHE A 150 -16.38 31.18 11.74
C PHE A 150 -16.36 32.71 11.69
N ARG A 151 -15.27 33.32 11.21
CA ARG A 151 -15.18 34.75 11.00
C ARG A 151 -16.02 35.21 9.81
N ASP A 152 -15.97 34.47 8.69
CA ASP A 152 -16.75 34.79 7.49
C ASP A 152 -18.26 34.72 7.77
N VAL A 153 -18.69 33.82 8.66
CA VAL A 153 -20.10 33.70 9.10
C VAL A 153 -20.45 34.52 10.34
N ASP A 154 -19.56 35.40 10.81
CA ASP A 154 -19.75 36.30 11.95
C ASP A 154 -20.07 35.60 13.29
N MET A 155 -19.55 34.40 13.51
CA MET A 155 -19.66 33.65 14.77
C MET A 155 -18.46 33.88 15.70
N VAL A 156 -17.31 34.25 15.14
CA VAL A 156 -16.07 34.53 15.88
C VAL A 156 -15.51 35.86 15.42
N ARG A 157 -15.07 36.69 16.36
CA ARG A 157 -14.32 37.93 16.10
C ARG A 157 -12.87 37.80 16.53
N PHE A 158 -11.99 38.58 15.91
CA PHE A 158 -10.58 38.67 16.28
C PHE A 158 -10.31 40.01 16.98
N GLU A 159 -9.76 39.95 18.19
CA GLU A 159 -9.39 41.11 18.98
C GLU A 159 -7.91 41.45 18.73
N GLU A 160 -7.65 42.34 17.75
CA GLU A 160 -6.29 42.64 17.25
C GLU A 160 -5.30 43.06 18.34
N TYR A 161 -5.75 43.81 19.36
CA TYR A 161 -4.91 44.28 20.45
C TYR A 161 -4.43 43.18 21.40
N LYS A 162 -5.19 42.08 21.53
CA LYS A 162 -4.84 40.92 22.35
C LYS A 162 -4.31 39.74 21.55
N LEU A 163 -4.50 39.77 20.23
CA LEU A 163 -4.24 38.64 19.33
C LEU A 163 -5.06 37.39 19.71
N GLU A 164 -6.27 37.61 20.20
CA GLU A 164 -7.19 36.58 20.68
C GLU A 164 -8.46 36.54 19.83
N TYR A 165 -9.11 35.38 19.79
CA TYR A 165 -10.42 35.17 19.21
C TYR A 165 -11.46 35.08 20.31
N SER A 166 -12.67 35.57 20.05
CA SER A 166 -13.80 35.44 20.98
C SER A 166 -15.10 35.21 20.21
N LEU A 167 -16.08 34.55 20.85
CA LEU A 167 -17.42 34.41 20.26
C LEU A 167 -18.11 35.77 20.09
N THR A 168 -18.85 35.92 18.99
CA THR A 168 -19.88 36.96 18.84
C THR A 168 -21.18 36.52 19.51
N GLN A 169 -22.19 37.40 19.57
CA GLN A 169 -23.52 37.00 20.04
C GLN A 169 -24.11 35.86 19.19
N LYS A 170 -23.96 35.94 17.86
CA LYS A 170 -24.38 34.88 16.93
C LYS A 170 -23.67 33.55 17.23
N GLY A 171 -22.37 33.59 17.52
CA GLY A 171 -21.60 32.40 17.90
C GLY A 171 -22.06 31.78 19.22
N GLN A 172 -22.42 32.61 20.21
CA GLN A 172 -22.95 32.14 21.50
C GLN A 172 -24.33 31.49 21.36
N GLU A 173 -25.24 32.09 20.60
CA GLU A 173 -26.58 31.55 20.34
C GLU A 173 -26.52 30.25 19.54
N PHE A 174 -25.59 30.16 18.57
CA PHE A 174 -25.37 28.94 17.79
C PHE A 174 -24.79 27.79 18.62
N LEU A 175 -23.81 28.09 19.50
CA LEU A 175 -23.18 27.08 20.35
C LEU A 175 -24.20 26.34 21.24
N GLN A 176 -25.27 27.02 21.69
CA GLN A 176 -26.32 26.42 22.51
C GLN A 176 -27.21 25.41 21.76
N GLN A 177 -27.13 25.38 20.42
CA GLN A 177 -27.98 24.58 19.53
C GLN A 177 -27.25 23.38 18.91
N ILE A 178 -25.92 23.29 19.09
CA ILE A 178 -25.10 22.19 18.57
C ILE A 178 -24.62 21.29 19.71
N GLU A 179 -24.24 20.08 19.34
CA GLU A 179 -23.55 19.16 20.23
C GLU A 179 -22.03 19.30 20.05
N VAL A 180 -21.31 19.25 21.16
CA VAL A 180 -19.85 19.38 21.23
C VAL A 180 -19.31 18.13 21.90
N THR A 181 -18.27 17.54 21.33
CA THR A 181 -17.60 16.37 21.91
C THR A 181 -16.50 16.85 22.85
N MET A 182 -16.41 16.29 24.05
CA MET A 182 -15.37 16.56 25.05
C MET A 182 -14.17 15.62 24.89
N PRO A 183 -12.94 15.97 25.32
CA PRO A 183 -11.77 15.10 25.16
C PRO A 183 -11.97 13.69 25.75
N SER A 184 -12.61 13.60 26.91
CA SER A 184 -12.93 12.34 27.59
C SER A 184 -13.86 11.41 26.78
N GLU A 185 -14.67 11.98 25.88
CA GLU A 185 -15.56 11.23 24.99
C GLU A 185 -14.83 10.77 23.73
N THR A 186 -13.58 11.21 23.54
CA THR A 186 -12.68 10.79 22.47
C THR A 186 -11.62 9.79 22.92
N GLU A 187 -11.63 9.43 24.22
CA GLU A 187 -10.70 8.45 24.78
C GLU A 187 -10.76 7.13 24.02
N GLU A 188 -9.59 6.48 23.94
CA GLU A 188 -9.37 5.18 23.32
C GLU A 188 -10.47 4.21 23.79
N GLU A 189 -11.13 3.52 22.85
CA GLU A 189 -12.03 2.43 23.26
C GLU A 189 -11.14 1.43 24.00
N PRO A 190 -11.33 1.24 25.32
CA PRO A 190 -10.53 0.29 26.05
C PRO A 190 -10.79 -1.07 25.41
N ASP A 191 -9.74 -1.89 25.36
CA ASP A 191 -9.91 -3.25 24.86
C ASP A 191 -10.89 -4.01 25.77
N GLU A 192 -12.15 -4.08 25.33
CA GLU A 192 -13.24 -4.73 26.06
C GLU A 192 -13.03 -6.25 26.16
N THR A 193 -12.08 -6.81 25.41
CA THR A 193 -11.82 -8.24 25.31
C THR A 193 -10.75 -8.75 26.28
N LEU A 194 -10.16 -7.85 27.10
CA LEU A 194 -9.09 -8.19 28.06
C LEU A 194 -9.49 -9.30 29.04
N LEU A 195 -10.77 -9.35 29.45
CA LEU A 195 -11.28 -10.33 30.41
C LEU A 195 -11.75 -11.64 29.76
N GLU A 196 -11.83 -11.70 28.43
CA GLU A 196 -12.19 -12.94 27.75
C GLU A 196 -11.13 -13.98 28.04
N THR A 197 -11.51 -15.25 28.20
CA THR A 197 -10.57 -16.36 28.38
C THR A 197 -10.45 -17.20 27.12
N GLN A 198 -11.52 -17.30 26.33
CA GLN A 198 -11.60 -18.08 25.09
C GLN A 198 -11.98 -17.21 23.90
N LEU A 199 -11.58 -17.64 22.69
CA LEU A 199 -11.98 -17.00 21.45
C LEU A 199 -13.47 -17.31 21.18
N PRO A 200 -14.36 -16.31 20.96
CA PRO A 200 -15.78 -16.53 20.74
C PRO A 200 -16.10 -17.03 19.30
N MET A 201 -15.26 -17.91 18.77
CA MET A 201 -15.36 -18.51 17.44
C MET A 201 -16.04 -19.88 17.52
N SER A 202 -16.88 -20.18 16.54
CA SER A 202 -17.55 -21.49 16.43
C SER A 202 -16.59 -22.56 15.89
N GLU A 203 -16.76 -23.82 16.30
CA GLU A 203 -15.85 -24.93 15.89
C GLU A 203 -15.80 -25.14 14.38
N TRP A 204 -16.93 -24.99 13.68
CA TRP A 204 -16.94 -25.09 12.22
C TRP A 204 -16.11 -23.99 11.55
N ALA A 205 -16.11 -22.78 12.14
CA ALA A 205 -15.40 -21.62 11.62
C ALA A 205 -13.89 -21.78 11.81
N SER A 206 -13.46 -22.34 12.95
CA SER A 206 -12.05 -22.67 13.17
C SER A 206 -11.55 -23.85 12.34
N ALA A 207 -12.44 -24.76 11.93
CA ALA A 207 -12.13 -25.89 11.06
C ALA A 207 -12.19 -25.56 9.55
N LEU A 208 -12.54 -24.33 9.16
CA LEU A 208 -12.62 -23.93 7.75
C LEU A 208 -11.27 -24.08 7.05
N LYS A 209 -11.26 -24.81 5.93
CA LYS A 209 -10.06 -24.93 5.10
C LYS A 209 -9.88 -23.68 4.23
N PRO A 210 -8.76 -22.95 4.38
CA PRO A 210 -8.47 -21.81 3.52
C PRO A 210 -8.19 -22.29 2.09
N ALA A 211 -8.59 -21.48 1.11
CA ALA A 211 -8.15 -21.67 -0.26
C ALA A 211 -6.63 -21.43 -0.35
N PRO A 212 -5.93 -22.08 -1.30
CA PRO A 212 -4.54 -21.75 -1.61
C PRO A 212 -4.40 -20.25 -1.88
N THR A 213 -3.27 -19.67 -1.48
CA THR A 213 -3.02 -18.22 -1.55
C THR A 213 -3.24 -17.66 -2.96
N GLU A 214 -2.87 -18.40 -4.01
CA GLU A 214 -3.04 -17.96 -5.42
C GLU A 214 -4.52 -17.90 -5.85
N LYS A 215 -5.41 -18.58 -5.11
CA LYS A 215 -6.86 -18.58 -5.35
C LYS A 215 -7.61 -17.59 -4.46
N LYS A 216 -6.95 -17.03 -3.44
CA LYS A 216 -7.55 -16.01 -2.57
C LYS A 216 -7.71 -14.69 -3.32
N ARG A 217 -8.75 -13.94 -2.97
CA ARG A 217 -9.10 -12.68 -3.64
C ARG A 217 -8.55 -11.46 -2.89
N MET A 218 -8.17 -10.43 -3.64
CA MET A 218 -7.76 -9.15 -3.06
C MET A 218 -8.95 -8.26 -2.65
N ALA A 219 -10.00 -8.19 -3.47
CA ALA A 219 -11.09 -7.23 -3.30
C ALA A 219 -12.37 -7.88 -2.75
N ILE A 220 -12.84 -7.41 -1.59
CA ILE A 220 -14.09 -7.82 -0.94
C ILE A 220 -15.30 -7.38 -1.78
N GLY A 221 -15.19 -6.24 -2.48
CA GLY A 221 -16.25 -5.71 -3.31
C GLY A 221 -17.17 -4.73 -2.58
N TYR A 222 -18.47 -4.79 -2.85
CA TYR A 222 -19.46 -3.86 -2.31
C TYR A 222 -20.28 -4.51 -1.18
N MET A 223 -20.48 -3.78 -0.09
CA MET A 223 -21.34 -4.17 1.04
C MET A 223 -22.49 -3.15 1.12
N PRO A 224 -23.77 -3.56 1.02
CA PRO A 224 -24.91 -2.67 1.21
C PRO A 224 -24.93 -2.08 2.62
N GLY A 225 -25.43 -0.85 2.76
CA GLY A 225 -25.49 -0.17 4.05
C GLY A 225 -24.11 0.21 4.61
N LYS A 226 -24.02 0.38 5.93
CA LYS A 226 -22.75 0.64 6.61
C LYS A 226 -21.99 -0.69 6.75
N THR A 227 -20.70 -0.71 6.41
CA THR A 227 -19.87 -1.92 6.54
C THR A 227 -19.78 -2.42 8.00
N ALA A 228 -19.98 -1.55 8.99
CA ALA A 228 -20.08 -1.95 10.39
C ALA A 228 -21.29 -2.86 10.67
N ASP A 229 -22.37 -2.72 9.88
CA ASP A 229 -23.61 -3.49 9.98
C ASP A 229 -23.58 -4.72 9.03
N ALA A 230 -22.40 -5.17 8.63
CA ALA A 230 -22.24 -6.26 7.66
C ALA A 230 -22.96 -7.53 8.10
N CYS A 231 -22.89 -7.92 9.38
CA CYS A 231 -23.54 -9.14 9.85
C CYS A 231 -25.07 -9.06 9.71
N ILE A 232 -25.66 -7.92 10.07
CA ILE A 232 -27.11 -7.68 9.94
C ILE A 232 -27.52 -7.72 8.47
N THR A 233 -26.77 -7.02 7.62
CA THR A 233 -27.02 -6.95 6.18
C THR A 233 -26.92 -8.33 5.54
N ILE A 234 -25.86 -9.09 5.83
CA ILE A 234 -25.67 -10.45 5.31
C ILE A 234 -26.83 -11.34 5.78
N SER A 235 -27.17 -11.33 7.07
CA SER A 235 -28.26 -12.11 7.63
C SER A 235 -29.59 -11.86 6.91
N ALA A 236 -29.94 -10.59 6.65
CA ALA A 236 -31.15 -10.23 5.93
C ALA A 236 -31.20 -10.80 4.50
N TYR A 237 -30.09 -10.78 3.77
CA TYR A 237 -30.01 -11.37 2.43
C TYR A 237 -30.06 -12.90 2.46
N LEU A 238 -29.40 -13.55 3.42
CA LEU A 238 -29.47 -15.01 3.54
C LEU A 238 -30.86 -15.48 3.95
N GLN A 239 -31.58 -14.72 4.78
CA GLN A 239 -32.99 -14.99 5.09
C GLN A 239 -33.90 -14.83 3.87
N LEU A 240 -33.66 -13.80 3.05
CA LEU A 240 -34.35 -13.63 1.77
C LEU A 240 -34.14 -14.84 0.83
N MET A 241 -32.90 -15.36 0.79
CA MET A 241 -32.49 -16.49 -0.05
C MET A 241 -32.68 -17.86 0.63
N ASN A 242 -33.42 -17.95 1.75
CA ASN A 242 -33.66 -19.22 2.44
C ASN A 242 -34.40 -20.24 1.55
N GLN A 243 -35.13 -19.76 0.56
CA GLN A 243 -35.62 -20.56 -0.56
C GLN A 243 -35.04 -20.02 -1.87
N ALA A 244 -35.03 -20.88 -2.89
CA ALA A 244 -34.55 -20.49 -4.22
C ALA A 244 -35.29 -19.25 -4.74
N ILE A 245 -34.55 -18.17 -4.96
CA ILE A 245 -35.07 -16.87 -5.38
C ILE A 245 -34.35 -16.37 -6.63
N SER A 246 -35.05 -15.59 -7.47
CA SER A 246 -34.47 -15.05 -8.70
C SER A 246 -33.55 -13.85 -8.43
N ILE A 247 -32.58 -13.65 -9.32
CA ILE A 247 -31.69 -12.48 -9.27
C ILE A 247 -32.45 -11.17 -9.47
N GLU A 248 -33.56 -11.17 -10.21
CA GLU A 248 -34.44 -10.02 -10.38
C GLU A 248 -35.10 -9.62 -9.05
N GLU A 249 -35.61 -10.58 -8.28
CA GLU A 249 -36.20 -10.33 -6.95
C GLU A 249 -35.14 -9.85 -5.95
N ILE A 250 -33.94 -10.43 -5.96
CA ILE A 250 -32.82 -9.97 -5.13
C ILE A 250 -32.46 -8.50 -5.45
N ARG A 251 -32.45 -8.13 -6.74
CA ARG A 251 -32.18 -6.75 -7.17
C ARG A 251 -33.28 -5.79 -6.73
N GLU A 252 -34.54 -6.20 -6.83
CA GLU A 252 -35.65 -5.37 -6.37
C GLU A 252 -35.61 -5.18 -4.85
N TYR A 253 -35.36 -6.25 -4.08
CA TYR A 253 -35.13 -6.16 -2.65
C TYR A 253 -33.97 -5.22 -2.31
N SER A 254 -32.85 -5.32 -3.04
CA SER A 254 -31.68 -4.46 -2.86
C SER A 254 -32.01 -2.98 -3.10
N LYS A 255 -32.79 -2.70 -4.13
CA LYS A 255 -33.22 -1.35 -4.50
C LYS A 255 -34.19 -0.76 -3.46
N ILE A 256 -35.17 -1.52 -3.00
CA ILE A 256 -36.18 -1.06 -2.05
C ILE A 256 -35.56 -0.82 -0.66
N ASN A 257 -34.77 -1.77 -0.15
CA ASN A 257 -34.31 -1.73 1.24
C ASN A 257 -32.99 -0.98 1.45
N TYR A 258 -32.13 -0.94 0.42
CA TYR A 258 -30.79 -0.34 0.52
C TYR A 258 -30.54 0.78 -0.49
N GLN A 259 -31.47 1.03 -1.42
CA GLN A 259 -31.36 2.08 -2.45
C GLN A 259 -30.09 1.96 -3.31
N ILE A 260 -29.64 0.73 -3.56
CA ILE A 260 -28.39 0.48 -4.31
C ILE A 260 -28.65 0.14 -5.79
N ALA A 261 -27.70 0.49 -6.64
CA ALA A 261 -27.72 0.16 -8.06
C ALA A 261 -27.62 -1.37 -8.31
N VAL A 262 -28.15 -1.83 -9.44
CA VAL A 262 -28.10 -3.24 -9.88
C VAL A 262 -26.68 -3.80 -9.90
N SER A 263 -25.69 -3.00 -10.33
CA SER A 263 -24.28 -3.41 -10.32
C SER A 263 -23.77 -3.68 -8.90
N SER A 264 -24.20 -2.89 -7.92
CA SER A 264 -23.81 -3.03 -6.52
C SER A 264 -24.46 -4.25 -5.87
N SER A 265 -25.73 -4.50 -6.19
CA SER A 265 -26.44 -5.74 -5.81
C SER A 265 -25.71 -6.98 -6.34
N ASN A 266 -25.33 -6.99 -7.63
CA ASN A 266 -24.58 -8.11 -8.23
C ASN A 266 -23.20 -8.30 -7.58
N MET A 267 -22.49 -7.22 -7.24
CA MET A 267 -21.20 -7.30 -6.55
C MET A 267 -21.34 -7.90 -5.16
N PHE A 268 -22.38 -7.52 -4.42
CA PHE A 268 -22.63 -8.09 -3.09
C PHE A 268 -23.03 -9.56 -3.15
N LEU A 269 -23.88 -9.94 -4.12
CA LEU A 269 -24.23 -11.34 -4.33
C LEU A 269 -23.00 -12.19 -4.69
N SER A 270 -22.11 -11.65 -5.52
CA SER A 270 -20.82 -12.29 -5.81
C SER A 270 -19.96 -12.45 -4.56
N PHE A 271 -19.95 -11.46 -3.66
CA PHE A 271 -19.25 -11.56 -2.38
C PHE A 271 -19.79 -12.73 -1.53
N LEU A 272 -21.12 -12.82 -1.37
CA LEU A 272 -21.79 -13.89 -0.61
C LEU A 272 -21.51 -15.28 -1.18
N GLU A 273 -21.53 -15.41 -2.51
CA GLU A 273 -21.17 -16.64 -3.20
C GLU A 273 -19.72 -17.05 -2.91
N LYS A 274 -18.79 -16.08 -2.90
CA LYS A 274 -17.35 -16.37 -2.72
C LYS A 274 -16.96 -16.73 -1.30
N ILE A 275 -17.59 -16.14 -0.29
CA ILE A 275 -17.45 -16.61 1.10
C ILE A 275 -18.19 -17.93 1.36
N GLY A 276 -18.97 -18.40 0.39
CA GLY A 276 -19.67 -19.69 0.43
C GLY A 276 -21.01 -19.66 1.15
N PHE A 277 -21.61 -18.50 1.36
CA PHE A 277 -22.90 -18.37 2.06
C PHE A 277 -24.11 -18.56 1.12
N VAL A 278 -23.91 -18.46 -0.19
CA VAL A 278 -24.97 -18.58 -1.19
C VAL A 278 -24.50 -19.45 -2.34
N ASP A 279 -25.37 -20.36 -2.77
CA ASP A 279 -25.19 -21.20 -3.95
C ASP A 279 -26.01 -20.69 -5.13
N ARG A 280 -25.39 -20.69 -6.30
CA ARG A 280 -26.07 -20.40 -7.56
C ARG A 280 -26.52 -21.70 -8.21
N ILE A 281 -27.80 -22.04 -8.06
CA ILE A 281 -28.37 -23.31 -8.56
C ILE A 281 -28.78 -23.25 -10.04
N SER A 282 -28.94 -22.05 -10.61
CA SER A 282 -29.19 -21.88 -12.04
C SER A 282 -28.64 -20.55 -12.56
N LYS A 283 -28.82 -20.27 -13.86
CA LYS A 283 -28.39 -19.00 -14.44
C LYS A 283 -28.96 -17.79 -13.69
N ASN A 284 -30.17 -17.88 -13.13
CA ASN A 284 -30.84 -16.73 -12.51
C ASN A 284 -31.33 -17.00 -11.08
N MET A 285 -31.07 -18.18 -10.50
CA MET A 285 -31.58 -18.54 -9.17
C MET A 285 -30.45 -18.74 -8.17
N TYR A 286 -30.68 -18.24 -6.95
CA TYR A 286 -29.76 -18.32 -5.82
C TYR A 286 -30.49 -18.86 -4.59
N VAL A 287 -29.75 -19.55 -3.72
CA VAL A 287 -30.25 -20.06 -2.44
C VAL A 287 -29.15 -19.99 -1.39
N THR A 288 -29.51 -19.77 -0.14
CA THR A 288 -28.58 -19.82 1.00
C THR A 288 -27.99 -21.23 1.11
N SER A 289 -26.67 -21.32 1.20
CA SER A 289 -25.94 -22.59 1.31
C SER A 289 -26.07 -23.18 2.72
N GLU A 290 -25.61 -24.43 2.91
CA GLU A 290 -25.49 -25.03 4.24
C GLU A 290 -24.64 -24.17 5.18
N LEU A 291 -23.48 -23.67 4.70
CA LEU A 291 -22.60 -22.80 5.47
C LEU A 291 -23.29 -21.47 5.84
N GLY A 292 -24.04 -20.89 4.90
CA GLY A 292 -24.82 -19.68 5.16
C GLY A 292 -25.87 -19.89 6.24
N ASN A 293 -26.57 -21.03 6.22
CA ASN A 293 -27.55 -21.39 7.24
C ASN A 293 -26.89 -21.61 8.61
N THR A 294 -25.76 -22.31 8.67
CA THR A 294 -24.99 -22.48 9.92
C THR A 294 -24.54 -21.14 10.50
N TRP A 295 -24.09 -20.20 9.66
CA TRP A 295 -23.67 -18.88 10.13
C TRP A 295 -24.83 -18.03 10.66
N ILE A 296 -26.03 -18.12 10.07
CA ILE A 296 -27.24 -17.39 10.51
C ILE A 296 -27.64 -17.70 11.96
N GLU A 297 -27.32 -18.88 12.48
CA GLU A 297 -27.70 -19.28 13.85
C GLU A 297 -27.09 -18.38 14.92
N LYS A 298 -25.82 -17.97 14.72
CA LYS A 298 -25.06 -17.13 15.68
C LYS A 298 -24.82 -15.71 15.17
N GLN A 299 -24.77 -15.53 13.85
CA GLN A 299 -24.44 -14.26 13.17
C GLN A 299 -23.15 -13.63 13.70
N SER A 300 -22.20 -14.50 14.10
CA SER A 300 -20.97 -14.09 14.78
C SER A 300 -20.07 -13.31 13.81
N PRO A 301 -19.64 -12.08 14.17
CA PRO A 301 -18.65 -11.35 13.41
C PRO A 301 -17.32 -12.09 13.31
N VAL A 302 -16.89 -12.79 14.37
CA VAL A 302 -15.63 -13.54 14.39
C VAL A 302 -15.68 -14.73 13.42
N ASP A 303 -16.83 -15.41 13.32
CA ASP A 303 -17.01 -16.50 12.35
C ASP A 303 -17.01 -15.97 10.91
N LEU A 304 -17.55 -14.77 10.68
CA LEU A 304 -17.46 -14.10 9.38
C LEU A 304 -16.01 -13.79 8.99
N ILE A 305 -15.16 -13.36 9.95
CA ILE A 305 -13.73 -13.14 9.67
C ILE A 305 -13.05 -14.44 9.26
N ALA A 306 -13.38 -15.59 9.86
CA ALA A 306 -12.83 -16.89 9.42
C ALA A 306 -13.24 -17.23 7.97
N CYS A 307 -14.49 -16.95 7.59
CA CYS A 307 -14.95 -17.11 6.20
C CYS A 307 -14.20 -16.19 5.23
N LEU A 308 -13.90 -14.94 5.64
CA LEU A 308 -13.11 -14.00 4.86
C LEU A 308 -11.67 -14.49 4.70
N GLU A 309 -11.01 -14.85 5.79
CA GLU A 309 -9.66 -15.41 5.79
C GLU A 309 -9.55 -16.62 4.85
N ALA A 310 -10.55 -17.49 4.84
CA ALA A 310 -10.55 -18.67 4.01
C ALA A 310 -10.58 -18.37 2.49
N ARG A 311 -10.89 -17.14 2.06
CA ARG A 311 -11.18 -16.78 0.65
C ARG A 311 -10.52 -15.50 0.17
N TYR A 312 -10.07 -14.63 1.07
CA TYR A 312 -9.50 -13.32 0.77
C TYR A 312 -8.09 -13.20 1.36
N LEU A 313 -7.24 -12.46 0.65
CA LEU A 313 -5.89 -12.14 1.12
C LEU A 313 -5.95 -11.08 2.22
N PHE A 314 -4.94 -11.11 3.09
CA PHE A 314 -4.61 -10.05 4.04
C PHE A 314 -5.75 -9.81 5.06
N VAL A 315 -6.18 -10.87 5.75
CA VAL A 315 -7.19 -10.80 6.82
C VAL A 315 -6.54 -11.09 8.16
N TYR A 316 -6.09 -12.33 8.41
CA TYR A 316 -5.31 -12.63 9.61
C TYR A 316 -3.91 -12.03 9.54
N GLU A 317 -3.33 -11.92 8.35
CA GLU A 317 -2.01 -11.30 8.19
C GLU A 317 -2.03 -9.80 8.53
N LEU A 318 -3.16 -9.12 8.31
CA LEU A 318 -3.35 -7.74 8.74
C LEU A 318 -3.29 -7.61 10.26
N LEU A 319 -3.95 -8.53 10.99
CA LEU A 319 -3.88 -8.58 12.46
C LEU A 319 -2.44 -8.83 12.92
N ALA A 320 -1.72 -9.73 12.27
CA ALA A 320 -0.32 -10.01 12.60
C ALA A 320 0.58 -8.78 12.38
N GLU A 321 0.32 -7.96 11.36
CA GLU A 321 1.03 -6.69 11.17
C GLU A 321 0.71 -5.67 12.27
N LEU A 322 -0.52 -5.66 12.78
CA LEU A 322 -0.93 -4.81 13.90
C LEU A 322 -0.35 -5.27 15.25
N ARG A 323 -0.07 -6.58 15.41
CA ARG A 323 0.63 -7.14 16.58
C ARG A 323 2.00 -6.49 16.79
N LYS A 324 2.72 -6.18 15.71
CA LYS A 324 4.06 -5.56 15.79
C LYS A 324 4.02 -4.15 16.38
N GLU A 325 3.13 -3.32 15.85
CA GLU A 325 2.91 -1.93 16.27
C GLU A 325 1.63 -1.39 15.61
N PRO A 326 0.95 -0.39 16.24
CA PRO A 326 -0.23 0.24 15.67
C PRO A 326 0.04 0.91 14.30
N LYS A 327 -0.81 0.64 13.31
CA LYS A 327 -0.67 1.16 11.93
C LYS A 327 -1.97 1.78 11.42
N ASN A 328 -1.85 2.69 10.47
CA ASN A 328 -2.98 3.26 9.75
C ASN A 328 -3.29 2.49 8.45
N ALA A 329 -4.48 2.74 7.89
CA ALA A 329 -4.94 2.06 6.67
C ALA A 329 -4.02 2.27 5.45
N LYS A 330 -3.29 3.39 5.38
CA LYS A 330 -2.36 3.68 4.28
C LYS A 330 -1.09 2.83 4.39
N THR A 331 -0.52 2.70 5.58
CA THR A 331 0.65 1.84 5.80
C THR A 331 0.29 0.38 5.53
N LEU A 332 -0.85 -0.07 6.04
CA LEU A 332 -1.33 -1.44 5.82
C LEU A 332 -1.62 -1.75 4.34
N SER A 333 -2.12 -0.78 3.55
CA SER A 333 -2.36 -1.02 2.12
C SER A 333 -1.08 -1.16 1.29
N ILE A 334 0.02 -0.55 1.76
CA ILE A 334 1.35 -0.71 1.15
C ILE A 334 1.92 -2.08 1.52
N ILE A 335 1.83 -2.48 2.79
CA ILE A 335 2.26 -3.81 3.25
C ILE A 335 1.48 -4.92 2.51
N ALA A 336 0.17 -4.74 2.30
CA ALA A 336 -0.64 -5.68 1.53
C ALA A 336 -0.09 -5.91 0.11
N LYS A 337 0.33 -4.82 -0.57
CA LYS A 337 0.93 -4.87 -1.92
C LYS A 337 2.27 -5.59 -1.90
N VAL A 338 3.17 -5.15 -1.03
CA VAL A 338 4.57 -5.62 -1.06
C VAL A 338 4.67 -7.06 -0.57
N SER A 339 4.04 -7.36 0.56
CA SER A 339 4.33 -8.58 1.31
C SER A 339 3.26 -9.66 1.19
N TYR A 340 2.04 -9.29 0.77
CA TYR A 340 0.86 -10.18 0.83
C TYR A 340 0.10 -10.32 -0.49
N GLY A 341 0.77 -10.09 -1.62
CA GLY A 341 0.29 -10.48 -2.94
C GLY A 341 -0.82 -9.61 -3.54
N PHE A 342 -0.99 -8.37 -3.07
CA PHE A 342 -1.85 -7.43 -3.77
C PHE A 342 -1.15 -6.86 -5.01
N ASP A 343 -1.81 -6.87 -6.17
CA ASP A 343 -1.28 -6.28 -7.41
C ASP A 343 -1.08 -4.75 -7.30
N ARG A 344 -1.88 -4.08 -6.46
CA ARG A 344 -1.86 -2.63 -6.28
C ARG A 344 -2.23 -2.21 -4.86
N GLU A 345 -1.74 -1.04 -4.47
CA GLU A 345 -2.16 -0.39 -3.23
C GLU A 345 -3.65 -0.04 -3.31
N SER A 346 -4.43 -0.50 -2.32
CA SER A 346 -5.85 -0.20 -2.22
C SER A 346 -6.26 0.14 -0.80
N ILE A 347 -6.24 1.42 -0.46
CA ILE A 347 -6.64 1.92 0.87
C ILE A 347 -8.11 1.58 1.17
N ASP A 348 -8.97 1.61 0.15
CA ASP A 348 -10.40 1.29 0.30
C ASP A 348 -10.62 -0.16 0.74
N GLU A 349 -9.93 -1.11 0.11
CA GLU A 349 -10.02 -2.53 0.47
C GLU A 349 -9.41 -2.85 1.84
N THR A 350 -8.36 -2.12 2.23
CA THR A 350 -7.80 -2.21 3.59
C THR A 350 -8.77 -1.64 4.63
N ARG A 351 -9.45 -0.51 4.35
CA ARG A 351 -10.44 0.08 5.26
C ARG A 351 -11.63 -0.83 5.49
N LYS A 352 -12.15 -1.50 4.46
CA LYS A 352 -13.24 -2.48 4.61
C LYS A 352 -12.87 -3.59 5.61
N ARG A 353 -11.65 -4.12 5.49
CA ARG A 353 -11.13 -5.14 6.44
C ARG A 353 -11.04 -4.59 7.85
N LEU A 354 -10.48 -3.39 8.02
CA LEU A 354 -10.38 -2.75 9.34
C LEU A 354 -11.77 -2.56 9.99
N ILE A 355 -12.78 -2.12 9.24
CA ILE A 355 -14.14 -1.98 9.75
C ILE A 355 -14.71 -3.34 10.20
N LEU A 356 -14.55 -4.39 9.40
CA LEU A 356 -15.03 -5.73 9.73
C LEU A 356 -14.31 -6.34 10.95
N LEU A 357 -12.99 -6.17 11.03
CA LEU A 357 -12.17 -6.61 12.16
C LEU A 357 -12.51 -5.85 13.45
N SER A 358 -12.81 -4.56 13.34
CA SER A 358 -13.29 -3.73 14.45
C SER A 358 -14.67 -4.19 14.93
N ALA A 359 -15.59 -4.50 14.02
CA ALA A 359 -16.91 -5.07 14.36
C ALA A 359 -16.78 -6.44 15.05
N ALA A 360 -15.73 -7.21 14.73
CA ALA A 360 -15.39 -8.45 15.40
C ALA A 360 -14.61 -8.28 16.72
N LYS A 361 -14.34 -7.03 17.13
CA LYS A 361 -13.50 -6.66 18.29
C LYS A 361 -12.13 -7.33 18.29
N LEU A 362 -11.55 -7.56 17.11
CA LEU A 362 -10.19 -8.09 16.94
C LEU A 362 -9.13 -6.98 16.90
N ILE A 363 -9.57 -5.75 16.65
CA ILE A 363 -8.74 -4.55 16.67
C ILE A 363 -9.50 -3.43 17.37
N TYR A 364 -8.77 -2.43 17.86
CA TYR A 364 -9.31 -1.22 18.45
C TYR A 364 -8.60 0.02 17.89
N SER A 365 -9.22 1.18 18.04
CA SER A 365 -8.66 2.47 17.60
C SER A 365 -7.70 2.98 18.67
N VAL A 366 -6.41 3.01 18.39
CA VAL A 366 -5.38 3.58 19.29
C VAL A 366 -5.35 5.10 19.15
N THR A 367 -5.52 5.60 17.93
CA THR A 367 -5.74 7.02 17.64
C THR A 367 -6.75 7.12 16.51
N ASN A 368 -7.21 8.32 16.15
CA ASN A 368 -8.19 8.49 15.08
C ASN A 368 -7.75 7.90 13.70
N ASP A 369 -6.45 7.71 13.46
CA ASP A 369 -5.96 7.14 12.20
C ASP A 369 -5.23 5.78 12.35
N LYS A 370 -4.89 5.35 13.57
CA LYS A 370 -4.16 4.09 13.82
C LYS A 370 -4.99 3.06 14.57
N TYR A 371 -4.83 1.81 14.14
CA TYR A 371 -5.45 0.64 14.75
C TYR A 371 -4.40 -0.17 15.50
N GLY A 372 -4.80 -0.74 16.64
CA GLY A 372 -4.04 -1.68 17.44
C GLY A 372 -4.78 -3.02 17.55
N LEU A 373 -4.08 -4.05 18.02
CA LEU A 373 -4.62 -5.39 18.18
C LEU A 373 -5.23 -5.58 19.57
N THR A 374 -6.44 -6.12 19.67
CA THR A 374 -7.06 -6.47 20.97
C THR A 374 -6.53 -7.81 21.52
N ALA A 375 -6.79 -8.11 22.79
CA ALA A 375 -6.52 -9.40 23.42
C ALA A 375 -7.24 -10.55 22.71
N ARG A 376 -8.45 -10.33 22.19
CA ARG A 376 -9.13 -11.29 21.32
C ARG A 376 -8.39 -11.49 20.00
N GLY A 377 -7.92 -10.41 19.38
CA GLY A 377 -7.07 -10.48 18.18
C GLY A 377 -5.79 -11.29 18.43
N GLU A 378 -5.15 -11.08 19.58
CA GLU A 378 -3.96 -11.83 19.99
C GLU A 378 -4.24 -13.32 20.10
N LYS A 379 -5.31 -13.71 20.80
CA LYS A 379 -5.70 -15.11 20.92
C LYS A 379 -6.04 -15.77 19.60
N LEU A 380 -6.69 -15.03 18.70
CA LEU A 380 -7.01 -15.54 17.38
C LEU A 380 -5.71 -15.90 16.65
N LEU A 381 -4.76 -14.98 16.58
CA LEU A 381 -3.48 -15.22 15.92
C LEU A 381 -2.72 -16.40 16.55
N ASP A 382 -2.72 -16.51 17.88
CA ASP A 382 -2.08 -17.62 18.60
C ASP A 382 -2.75 -18.97 18.31
N THR A 383 -4.08 -19.00 18.22
CA THR A 383 -4.87 -20.20 17.92
C THR A 383 -4.52 -20.78 16.54
N PHE A 384 -4.28 -19.91 15.56
CA PHE A 384 -3.97 -20.30 14.19
C PHE A 384 -2.48 -20.27 13.85
N GLY A 385 -1.60 -19.90 14.81
CA GLY A 385 -0.16 -19.82 14.61
C GLY A 385 0.26 -18.79 13.54
N ILE A 386 -0.51 -17.71 13.38
CA ILE A 386 -0.27 -16.72 12.33
C ILE A 386 0.78 -15.71 12.80
N VAL A 387 1.85 -15.58 12.02
CA VAL A 387 2.95 -14.65 12.27
C VAL A 387 3.06 -13.70 11.08
N ALA A 388 3.35 -12.43 11.36
CA ALA A 388 3.61 -11.45 10.31
C ALA A 388 4.99 -11.70 9.69
N LYS A 389 5.17 -11.39 8.41
CA LYS A 389 6.47 -11.51 7.74
C LYS A 389 7.49 -10.62 8.44
N GLU A 390 8.70 -11.09 8.71
CA GLU A 390 9.64 -10.34 9.53
C GLU A 390 10.02 -8.99 8.87
N SER A 391 10.08 -7.92 9.66
CA SER A 391 10.67 -6.64 9.24
C SER A 391 11.88 -6.37 10.12
N VAL A 392 13.07 -6.28 9.54
CA VAL A 392 14.32 -6.13 10.29
C VAL A 392 14.34 -4.76 10.99
N LYS A 393 14.26 -4.76 12.33
CA LYS A 393 14.88 -3.71 13.14
C LYS A 393 16.36 -4.08 13.33
N SER A 394 17.22 -3.06 13.24
CA SER A 394 18.66 -3.14 13.46
C SER A 394 19.05 -3.73 14.83
N SER A 395 20.05 -4.62 14.82
CA SER A 395 20.79 -5.27 15.95
C SER A 395 19.97 -6.25 16.82
N GLU A 396 20.39 -7.48 17.15
CA GLU A 396 21.69 -8.15 17.20
C GLU A 396 21.60 -9.57 16.62
N ILE A 397 22.66 -10.01 15.95
CA ILE A 397 22.77 -11.35 15.36
C ILE A 397 22.85 -12.40 16.48
N LYS A 398 21.84 -13.25 16.59
CA LYS A 398 22.02 -14.63 17.05
C LYS A 398 21.76 -15.58 15.88
N LYS A 399 22.82 -16.31 15.53
CA LYS A 399 22.83 -17.52 14.69
C LYS A 399 21.87 -18.53 15.34
N GLU A 400 21.10 -19.34 14.62
CA GLU A 400 21.49 -20.22 13.51
C GLU A 400 20.21 -20.82 12.87
N GLU A 401 20.35 -21.31 11.63
CA GLU A 401 19.43 -22.15 10.84
C GLU A 401 18.39 -21.47 9.90
N ASN A 402 18.36 -21.99 8.66
CA ASN A 402 17.64 -21.58 7.45
C ASN A 402 18.06 -20.27 6.76
N ALA A 403 19.23 -20.30 6.12
CA ALA A 403 19.76 -19.23 5.26
C ALA A 403 18.95 -18.95 3.97
N GLY A 404 17.90 -19.74 3.69
CA GLY A 404 17.00 -19.55 2.55
C GLY A 404 15.85 -18.60 2.87
N ASP A 405 15.19 -18.79 4.01
CA ASP A 405 14.01 -18.01 4.41
C ASP A 405 14.39 -16.59 4.88
N CYS A 406 15.54 -16.42 5.54
CA CYS A 406 15.96 -15.13 6.08
C CYS A 406 16.33 -14.08 5.02
N TYR A 407 16.65 -14.50 3.79
CA TYR A 407 17.08 -13.60 2.71
C TYR A 407 15.89 -12.99 1.97
N ASP A 408 14.78 -13.73 1.86
CA ASP A 408 13.54 -13.28 1.22
C ASP A 408 12.80 -12.25 2.09
N ASP A 409 12.73 -12.49 3.41
CA ASP A 409 12.15 -11.53 4.36
C ASP A 409 12.92 -10.19 4.42
N SER A 410 14.26 -10.24 4.30
CA SER A 410 15.09 -9.03 4.21
C SER A 410 14.84 -8.23 2.92
N CYS A 411 14.53 -8.92 1.81
CA CYS A 411 14.22 -8.30 0.53
C CYS A 411 12.88 -7.55 0.59
N GLU A 412 11.84 -8.20 1.12
CA GLU A 412 10.50 -7.60 1.24
C GLU A 412 10.48 -6.40 2.19
N SER A 413 11.19 -6.48 3.31
CA SER A 413 11.34 -5.36 4.24
C SER A 413 11.99 -4.14 3.57
N LEU A 414 13.02 -4.36 2.75
CA LEU A 414 13.73 -3.30 2.03
C LEU A 414 12.83 -2.65 0.96
N ILE A 415 12.10 -3.45 0.18
CA ILE A 415 11.14 -2.97 -0.82
C ILE A 415 10.00 -2.17 -0.16
N THR A 416 9.49 -2.65 0.98
CA THR A 416 8.45 -1.96 1.76
C THR A 416 8.94 -0.58 2.20
N GLU A 417 10.15 -0.51 2.76
CA GLU A 417 10.74 0.74 3.22
C GLU A 417 11.00 1.72 2.06
N LEU A 418 11.51 1.25 0.92
CA LEU A 418 11.67 2.05 -0.31
C LEU A 418 10.34 2.69 -0.74
N ARG A 419 9.25 1.92 -0.77
CA ARG A 419 7.94 2.44 -1.17
C ARG A 419 7.38 3.44 -0.16
N LEU A 420 7.42 3.12 1.13
CA LEU A 420 6.91 4.01 2.18
C LEU A 420 7.65 5.35 2.18
N SER A 421 8.98 5.29 2.15
CA SER A 421 9.83 6.46 2.19
C SER A 421 9.75 7.32 0.92
N SER A 422 9.55 6.71 -0.25
CA SER A 422 9.34 7.45 -1.51
C SER A 422 8.10 8.36 -1.52
N LYS A 423 7.10 8.07 -0.66
CA LYS A 423 5.88 8.87 -0.51
C LYS A 423 5.89 9.77 0.73
N ASP A 424 6.98 9.74 1.50
CA ASP A 424 7.16 10.53 2.71
C ASP A 424 8.01 11.76 2.41
N SER A 425 7.39 12.76 1.77
CA SER A 425 8.07 14.03 1.44
C SER A 425 8.47 14.86 2.67
N TYR A 426 8.01 14.48 3.87
CA TYR A 426 8.42 15.14 5.12
C TYR A 426 9.76 14.63 5.65
N ASN A 427 10.19 13.44 5.22
CA ASN A 427 11.44 12.80 5.65
C ASN A 427 12.26 12.33 4.44
N PRO A 428 12.77 13.23 3.57
CA PRO A 428 13.51 12.86 2.36
C PRO A 428 14.72 11.96 2.66
N ASN A 429 15.47 12.24 3.74
CA ASN A 429 16.59 11.41 4.20
C ASN A 429 16.24 9.94 4.43
N ARG A 430 14.97 9.63 4.76
CA ARG A 430 14.49 8.25 4.92
C ARG A 430 14.54 7.50 3.58
N PHE A 431 14.13 8.18 2.51
CA PHE A 431 14.15 7.61 1.16
C PHE A 431 15.57 7.46 0.63
N GLU A 432 16.42 8.46 0.86
CA GLU A 432 17.84 8.40 0.50
C GLU A 432 18.55 7.19 1.14
N LYS A 433 18.30 6.94 2.43
CA LYS A 433 18.82 5.77 3.14
C LYS A 433 18.28 4.46 2.59
N ALA A 434 17.00 4.41 2.23
CA ALA A 434 16.41 3.23 1.61
C ALA A 434 17.04 2.94 0.23
N ILE A 435 17.29 3.97 -0.58
CA ILE A 435 17.98 3.85 -1.88
C ILE A 435 19.41 3.36 -1.70
N LYS A 436 20.14 3.89 -0.72
CA LYS A 436 21.48 3.39 -0.36
C LYS A 436 21.44 1.91 -0.04
N ALA A 437 20.52 1.49 0.84
CA ALA A 437 20.36 0.08 1.21
C ALA A 437 19.99 -0.80 0.00
N ALA A 438 19.18 -0.28 -0.92
CA ALA A 438 18.79 -0.97 -2.15
C ALA A 438 19.98 -1.28 -3.06
N PHE A 439 20.81 -0.28 -3.35
CA PHE A 439 21.97 -0.47 -4.20
C PHE A 439 23.07 -1.30 -3.52
N ASP A 440 23.24 -1.17 -2.20
CA ASP A 440 24.11 -2.08 -1.44
C ASP A 440 23.63 -3.54 -1.55
N PHE A 441 22.33 -3.78 -1.44
CA PHE A 441 21.73 -5.11 -1.58
C PHE A 441 21.95 -5.68 -2.99
N ILE A 442 21.86 -4.84 -4.03
CA ILE A 442 22.16 -5.25 -5.41
C ILE A 442 23.66 -5.60 -5.59
N GLY A 443 24.54 -5.08 -4.74
CA GLY A 443 25.98 -5.39 -4.73
C GLY A 443 26.90 -4.20 -5.01
N TYR A 444 26.38 -2.97 -5.00
CA TYR A 444 27.19 -1.76 -5.11
C TYR A 444 27.85 -1.39 -3.80
N ASP A 445 28.88 -0.55 -3.86
CA ASP A 445 29.33 0.25 -2.72
C ASP A 445 28.53 1.56 -2.73
N ALA A 446 27.46 1.64 -1.94
CA ALA A 446 26.59 2.81 -1.85
C ALA A 446 26.93 3.65 -0.61
N THR A 447 27.16 4.94 -0.80
CA THR A 447 27.41 5.90 0.28
C THR A 447 26.29 6.93 0.32
N TRP A 448 25.62 7.04 1.48
CA TRP A 448 24.69 8.13 1.73
C TRP A 448 25.48 9.39 2.10
N LEU A 449 25.30 10.46 1.32
CA LEU A 449 26.02 11.71 1.50
C LEU A 449 25.11 12.77 2.14
N GLY A 450 23.89 12.93 1.62
CA GLY A 450 22.78 13.70 2.18
C GLY A 450 23.02 15.20 2.43
N GLY A 451 21.94 15.98 2.42
CA GLY A 451 21.93 17.39 2.85
C GLY A 451 21.96 18.41 1.73
N SER A 452 21.56 19.65 2.06
CA SER A 452 21.35 20.73 1.09
C SER A 452 22.60 20.98 0.23
N GLY A 453 22.42 20.91 -1.09
CA GLY A 453 23.48 21.16 -2.08
C GLY A 453 24.42 19.98 -2.34
N LYS A 454 24.18 18.79 -1.78
CA LYS A 454 24.97 17.57 -2.03
C LYS A 454 24.15 16.53 -2.77
N THR A 455 24.84 15.60 -3.42
CA THR A 455 24.21 14.38 -3.94
C THR A 455 23.67 13.56 -2.79
N ASP A 456 22.52 12.91 -2.98
CA ASP A 456 21.90 12.15 -1.91
C ASP A 456 22.66 10.84 -1.66
N VAL A 457 22.89 10.07 -2.73
CA VAL A 457 23.60 8.78 -2.68
C VAL A 457 24.64 8.70 -3.80
N LEU A 458 25.85 8.28 -3.46
CA LEU A 458 26.89 7.94 -4.44
C LEU A 458 27.04 6.42 -4.47
N ILE A 459 26.86 5.80 -5.64
CA ILE A 459 27.07 4.36 -5.81
C ILE A 459 28.29 4.08 -6.67
N LYS A 460 29.07 3.06 -6.32
CA LYS A 460 30.25 2.63 -7.06
C LYS A 460 30.20 1.14 -7.33
N ALA A 461 30.51 0.73 -8.56
CA ALA A 461 30.60 -0.68 -8.90
C ALA A 461 31.82 -1.31 -8.20
N ARG A 462 31.59 -2.39 -7.42
CA ARG A 462 32.63 -3.14 -6.70
C ARG A 462 33.45 -4.01 -7.65
N THR A 463 34.27 -3.38 -8.48
CA THR A 463 35.15 -4.05 -9.45
C THR A 463 36.53 -3.38 -9.46
N ALA A 464 37.45 -3.89 -10.29
CA ALA A 464 38.78 -3.33 -10.43
C ALA A 464 38.70 -1.83 -10.77
N PRO A 465 39.57 -0.96 -10.22
CA PRO A 465 39.46 0.50 -10.40
C PRO A 465 39.37 0.99 -11.86
N LYS A 466 39.93 0.26 -12.83
CA LYS A 466 39.86 0.58 -14.27
C LYS A 466 38.53 0.25 -14.93
N LEU A 467 37.76 -0.66 -14.33
CA LEU A 467 36.45 -1.12 -14.81
C LEU A 467 35.31 -0.56 -13.93
N SER A 468 35.65 0.01 -12.78
CA SER A 468 34.67 0.60 -11.87
C SER A 468 34.13 1.88 -12.46
N TYR A 469 32.86 2.13 -12.19
CA TYR A 469 32.17 3.37 -12.50
C TYR A 469 31.39 3.83 -11.27
N ALA A 470 31.13 5.13 -11.23
CA ALA A 470 30.37 5.78 -10.17
C ALA A 470 29.10 6.44 -10.73
N VAL A 471 28.03 6.42 -9.95
CA VAL A 471 26.76 7.08 -10.28
C VAL A 471 26.37 8.00 -9.14
N ALA A 472 26.14 9.27 -9.47
CA ALA A 472 25.53 10.22 -8.55
C ALA A 472 24.01 10.04 -8.61
N VAL A 473 23.41 9.63 -7.50
CA VAL A 473 21.98 9.33 -7.38
C VAL A 473 21.30 10.39 -6.53
N ASP A 474 20.24 10.98 -7.07
CA ASP A 474 19.38 11.93 -6.39
C ASP A 474 17.99 11.30 -6.13
N ALA A 475 17.46 11.52 -4.94
CA ALA A 475 16.24 10.91 -4.45
C ALA A 475 15.12 11.95 -4.39
N LYS A 476 13.98 11.62 -5.02
CA LYS A 476 12.79 12.49 -5.01
C LYS A 476 11.60 11.78 -4.35
N SER A 477 11.37 12.09 -3.07
CA SER A 477 10.17 11.65 -2.34
C SER A 477 9.02 12.65 -2.52
N THR A 478 7.83 12.16 -2.86
CA THR A 478 6.66 13.01 -3.15
C THR A 478 5.38 12.45 -2.54
N GLN A 479 4.60 13.28 -1.84
CA GLN A 479 3.33 12.84 -1.26
C GLN A 479 2.30 12.43 -2.32
N SER A 480 2.34 13.07 -3.51
CA SER A 480 1.52 12.74 -4.67
C SER A 480 1.93 11.42 -5.35
N GLY A 481 3.15 10.93 -5.08
CA GLY A 481 3.74 9.74 -5.69
C GLY A 481 4.29 9.96 -7.10
N ASN A 482 4.24 11.17 -7.66
CA ASN A 482 4.75 11.48 -8.98
C ASN A 482 5.73 12.65 -8.93
N VAL A 483 6.90 12.46 -9.53
CA VAL A 483 7.96 13.45 -9.65
C VAL A 483 7.80 14.21 -10.96
N THR A 484 7.78 15.54 -10.87
CA THR A 484 7.65 16.44 -12.02
C THR A 484 8.95 17.19 -12.30
N GLU A 485 9.08 17.77 -13.49
CA GLU A 485 10.28 18.51 -13.91
C GLU A 485 10.63 19.67 -12.96
N ASP A 486 9.64 20.42 -12.49
CA ASP A 486 9.86 21.56 -11.55
C ASP A 486 10.52 21.16 -10.23
N GLN A 487 10.53 19.86 -9.89
CA GLN A 487 11.15 19.33 -8.68
C GLN A 487 12.62 18.95 -8.89
N ILE A 488 13.13 19.00 -10.13
CA ILE A 488 14.46 18.53 -10.49
C ILE A 488 15.32 19.69 -10.97
N ASP A 489 16.41 19.92 -10.25
CA ASP A 489 17.46 20.85 -10.66
C ASP A 489 18.57 20.12 -11.41
N PHE A 490 18.49 20.14 -12.74
CA PHE A 490 19.45 19.47 -13.62
C PHE A 490 20.84 20.13 -13.63
N ASP A 491 20.94 21.41 -13.29
CA ASP A 491 22.24 22.08 -13.21
C ASP A 491 22.99 21.61 -11.96
N THR A 492 22.28 21.51 -10.84
CA THR A 492 22.81 20.92 -9.61
C THR A 492 23.26 19.46 -9.81
N LEU A 493 22.49 18.64 -10.53
CA LEU A 493 22.90 17.25 -10.85
C LEU A 493 24.20 17.16 -11.65
N LYS A 494 24.41 18.11 -12.57
CA LYS A 494 25.63 18.17 -13.38
C LYS A 494 26.84 18.54 -12.51
N ASP A 495 26.66 19.46 -11.57
CA ASP A 495 27.70 19.86 -10.64
C ASP A 495 28.04 18.76 -9.65
N HIS A 496 27.04 18.06 -9.13
CA HIS A 496 27.16 16.86 -8.31
C HIS A 496 27.97 15.75 -9.00
N ARG A 497 27.64 15.45 -10.26
CA ARG A 497 28.38 14.46 -11.05
C ARG A 497 29.86 14.82 -11.17
N LYS A 498 30.17 16.10 -11.41
CA LYS A 498 31.56 16.58 -11.47
C LYS A 498 32.26 16.51 -10.12
N LEU A 499 31.59 16.96 -9.05
CA LEU A 499 32.13 17.02 -7.69
C LEU A 499 32.56 15.64 -7.20
N HIS A 500 31.74 14.62 -7.48
CA HIS A 500 32.00 13.25 -7.03
C HIS A 500 32.74 12.39 -8.06
N HIS A 501 33.19 12.99 -9.18
CA HIS A 501 33.80 12.28 -10.31
C HIS A 501 32.96 11.07 -10.75
N ALA A 502 31.63 11.23 -10.76
CA ALA A 502 30.72 10.18 -11.19
C ALA A 502 30.64 10.14 -12.73
N ASP A 503 30.55 8.94 -13.27
CA ASP A 503 30.42 8.70 -14.72
C ASP A 503 28.99 8.98 -15.18
N TYR A 504 28.01 8.65 -14.33
CA TYR A 504 26.59 8.75 -14.64
C TYR A 504 25.81 9.52 -13.56
N SER A 505 24.60 9.94 -13.93
CA SER A 505 23.63 10.57 -13.02
C SER A 505 22.32 9.81 -13.10
N ALA A 506 21.72 9.53 -11.96
CA ALA A 506 20.41 8.89 -11.88
C ALA A 506 19.51 9.62 -10.89
N ILE A 507 18.21 9.60 -11.15
CA ILE A 507 17.18 10.05 -10.21
C ILE A 507 16.30 8.87 -9.86
N VAL A 508 16.09 8.67 -8.56
CA VAL A 508 15.18 7.65 -8.04
C VAL A 508 13.96 8.33 -7.43
N GLY A 509 12.76 7.91 -7.84
CA GLY A 509 11.50 8.53 -7.42
C GLY A 509 10.34 7.54 -7.43
N CYS A 510 9.22 7.88 -6.79
CA CYS A 510 8.07 6.96 -6.73
C CYS A 510 7.50 6.62 -8.12
N SER A 511 7.34 7.63 -8.99
CA SER A 511 7.00 7.49 -10.41
C SER A 511 7.32 8.77 -11.16
N PHE A 512 7.43 8.71 -12.49
CA PHE A 512 7.73 9.85 -13.34
C PHE A 512 6.67 10.04 -14.43
N ARG A 513 6.26 11.29 -14.71
CA ARG A 513 5.37 11.62 -15.83
C ARG A 513 5.70 12.97 -16.46
N GLY A 514 5.46 13.06 -17.76
CA GLY A 514 5.51 14.30 -18.53
C GLY A 514 6.63 14.32 -19.57
N GLU A 515 6.29 14.65 -20.82
CA GLU A 515 7.26 14.65 -21.93
C GLU A 515 8.42 15.62 -21.71
N ARG A 516 8.15 16.79 -21.11
CA ARG A 516 9.17 17.80 -20.81
C ARG A 516 10.27 17.26 -19.88
N LEU A 517 9.88 16.52 -18.84
CA LEU A 517 10.83 15.86 -17.93
C LEU A 517 11.73 14.88 -18.70
N LEU A 518 11.14 14.04 -19.55
CA LEU A 518 11.86 13.04 -20.32
C LEU A 518 12.85 13.68 -21.30
N ASN A 519 12.46 14.78 -21.97
CA ASN A 519 13.33 15.50 -22.88
C ASN A 519 14.53 16.11 -22.16
N ARG A 520 14.32 16.77 -21.02
CA ARG A 520 15.44 17.31 -20.21
C ARG A 520 16.38 16.21 -19.70
N CYS A 521 15.85 15.06 -19.30
CA CYS A 521 16.69 13.93 -18.88
C CYS A 521 17.60 13.43 -20.02
N LYS A 522 17.09 13.42 -21.26
CA LYS A 522 17.91 13.10 -22.45
C LYS A 522 19.00 14.14 -22.69
N GLU A 523 18.66 15.42 -22.62
CA GLU A 523 19.61 16.54 -22.81
C GLU A 523 20.75 16.51 -21.77
N HIS A 524 20.43 16.24 -20.50
CA HIS A 524 21.38 16.24 -19.40
C HIS A 524 22.05 14.88 -19.14
N LYS A 525 21.67 13.84 -19.90
CA LYS A 525 22.13 12.44 -19.75
C LYS A 525 21.89 11.89 -18.34
N VAL A 526 20.62 11.88 -17.94
CA VAL A 526 20.16 11.41 -16.62
C VAL A 526 19.24 10.21 -16.79
N ALA A 527 19.50 9.15 -16.04
CA ALA A 527 18.64 7.98 -15.94
C ALA A 527 17.54 8.19 -14.89
N LEU A 528 16.31 7.78 -15.17
CA LEU A 528 15.18 7.81 -14.24
C LEU A 528 14.80 6.39 -13.85
N ILE A 529 14.88 6.09 -12.57
CA ILE A 529 14.58 4.77 -12.01
C ILE A 529 13.41 4.93 -11.04
N ASP A 530 12.22 4.47 -11.41
CA ASP A 530 11.10 4.52 -10.48
C ASP A 530 11.18 3.38 -9.45
N VAL A 531 10.39 3.50 -8.38
CA VAL A 531 10.41 2.50 -7.30
C VAL A 531 9.95 1.12 -7.78
N ASP A 532 9.03 1.06 -8.74
CA ASP A 532 8.60 -0.22 -9.32
C ASP A 532 9.77 -0.90 -10.06
N THR A 533 10.53 -0.12 -10.81
CA THR A 533 11.74 -0.56 -11.53
C THR A 533 12.82 -1.00 -10.56
N LEU A 534 13.13 -0.19 -9.53
CA LEU A 534 14.15 -0.54 -8.54
C LEU A 534 13.76 -1.79 -7.75
N GLU A 535 12.49 -1.95 -7.38
CA GLU A 535 11.96 -3.18 -6.80
C GLU A 535 12.23 -4.38 -7.72
N GLN A 536 11.93 -4.24 -9.01
CA GLN A 536 12.16 -5.32 -9.96
C GLN A 536 13.66 -5.66 -10.06
N LEU A 537 14.56 -4.68 -10.07
CA LEU A 537 16.00 -4.92 -10.03
C LEU A 537 16.42 -5.71 -8.77
N ILE A 538 15.89 -5.37 -7.60
CA ILE A 538 16.17 -6.09 -6.34
C ILE A 538 15.68 -7.54 -6.42
N ARG A 539 14.41 -7.76 -6.77
CA ARG A 539 13.82 -9.11 -6.87
C ARG A 539 14.58 -9.98 -7.85
N ASN A 540 14.95 -9.38 -8.97
CA ASN A 540 15.73 -10.05 -9.97
C ASN A 540 17.12 -10.47 -9.48
N GLN A 541 17.77 -9.63 -8.67
CA GLN A 541 19.07 -9.97 -8.09
C GLN A 541 18.98 -11.15 -7.12
N VAL A 542 17.84 -11.32 -6.43
CA VAL A 542 17.58 -12.50 -5.58
C VAL A 542 17.44 -13.77 -6.45
N GLY A 543 16.75 -13.68 -7.58
CA GLY A 543 16.54 -14.81 -8.49
C GLY A 543 17.78 -15.17 -9.31
N ILE A 544 18.18 -14.30 -10.25
CA ILE A 544 19.31 -14.49 -11.17
C ILE A 544 20.27 -13.31 -10.98
N PRO A 545 21.31 -13.46 -10.13
CA PRO A 545 22.19 -12.37 -9.80
C PRO A 545 23.08 -11.97 -10.98
N LEU A 546 23.20 -10.67 -11.22
CA LEU A 546 24.11 -10.10 -12.19
C LEU A 546 25.27 -9.36 -11.54
N THR A 547 26.29 -9.05 -12.32
CA THR A 547 27.45 -8.28 -11.88
C THR A 547 27.23 -6.78 -12.05
N GLY A 548 28.01 -5.96 -11.34
CA GLY A 548 27.99 -4.50 -11.52
C GLY A 548 28.26 -4.08 -12.98
N GLU A 549 29.05 -4.84 -13.73
CA GLU A 549 29.30 -4.53 -15.15
C GLU A 549 28.03 -4.70 -16.00
N ASP A 550 27.23 -5.73 -15.75
CA ASP A 550 25.97 -5.93 -16.49
C ASP A 550 24.99 -4.77 -16.23
N TYR A 551 24.90 -4.32 -14.97
CA TYR A 551 24.04 -3.20 -14.57
C TYR A 551 24.50 -1.84 -15.09
N LYS A 552 25.73 -1.70 -15.59
CA LYS A 552 26.20 -0.47 -16.24
C LYS A 552 25.27 -0.03 -17.37
N LYS A 553 24.71 -0.99 -18.10
CA LYS A 553 23.73 -0.77 -19.19
C LYS A 553 22.47 -0.02 -18.71
N ILE A 554 22.12 -0.07 -17.43
CA ILE A 554 21.01 0.71 -16.85
C ILE A 554 21.38 2.19 -16.80
N PHE A 555 22.59 2.52 -16.36
CA PHE A 555 23.03 3.90 -16.15
C PHE A 555 23.53 4.60 -17.42
N GLU A 556 23.85 3.83 -18.46
CA GLU A 556 24.15 4.36 -19.80
C GLU A 556 22.90 4.90 -20.53
N GLN A 557 21.70 4.51 -20.08
CA GLN A 557 20.43 5.00 -20.61
C GLN A 557 20.12 6.41 -20.12
N THR A 558 19.16 7.06 -20.81
CA THR A 558 18.68 8.39 -20.46
C THR A 558 17.16 8.44 -20.49
N GLY A 559 16.54 9.12 -19.53
CA GLY A 559 15.08 9.05 -19.31
C GLY A 559 14.71 7.81 -18.51
N ILE A 560 13.45 7.37 -18.61
CA ILE A 560 12.98 6.16 -17.92
C ILE A 560 13.79 4.97 -18.40
N VAL A 561 14.44 4.28 -17.46
CA VAL A 561 15.27 3.12 -17.78
C VAL A 561 14.40 1.93 -18.18
N ASP A 562 14.83 1.22 -19.22
CA ASP A 562 14.32 -0.10 -19.55
C ASP A 562 15.27 -1.15 -19.00
N ILE A 563 14.74 -2.06 -18.19
CA ILE A 563 15.52 -3.12 -17.56
C ILE A 563 15.75 -4.31 -18.50
N SER A 564 15.04 -4.39 -19.63
CA SER A 564 15.17 -5.47 -20.61
C SER A 564 16.59 -5.55 -21.21
N VAL A 565 17.37 -4.47 -21.11
CA VAL A 565 18.79 -4.44 -21.49
C VAL A 565 19.65 -5.45 -20.71
N LEU A 566 19.13 -5.96 -19.59
CA LEU A 566 19.76 -6.98 -18.75
C LEU A 566 19.36 -8.42 -19.12
N ASP A 567 18.33 -8.61 -19.95
CA ASP A 567 17.75 -9.92 -20.24
C ASP A 567 18.76 -10.85 -20.90
N GLU A 568 19.60 -10.35 -21.79
CA GLU A 568 20.66 -11.14 -22.42
C GLU A 568 21.61 -11.77 -21.38
N ALA A 569 22.07 -10.97 -20.40
CA ALA A 569 22.97 -11.43 -19.36
C ALA A 569 22.29 -12.43 -18.41
N ARG A 570 21.00 -12.21 -18.13
CA ARG A 570 20.18 -13.12 -17.30
C ARG A 570 19.93 -14.44 -17.99
N ASN A 571 19.44 -14.40 -19.23
CA ASN A 571 19.15 -15.59 -20.02
C ASN A 571 20.42 -16.43 -20.21
N ARG A 572 21.58 -15.78 -20.37
CA ARG A 572 22.87 -16.48 -20.39
C ARG A 572 23.17 -17.18 -19.06
N THR A 573 22.96 -16.50 -17.94
CA THR A 573 23.19 -17.05 -16.60
C THR A 573 22.24 -18.20 -16.28
N GLU A 574 20.95 -18.03 -16.61
CA GLU A 574 19.91 -19.06 -16.50
C GLU A 574 20.26 -20.29 -17.35
N ARG A 575 20.66 -20.06 -18.62
CA ARG A 575 21.08 -21.11 -19.54
C ARG A 575 22.24 -21.92 -18.99
N TYR A 576 23.24 -21.29 -18.37
CA TYR A 576 24.32 -22.04 -17.73
C TYR A 576 23.83 -22.88 -16.53
N GLY A 577 22.88 -22.38 -15.75
CA GLY A 577 22.23 -23.16 -14.69
C GLY A 577 21.51 -24.40 -15.24
N LEU A 578 20.75 -24.24 -16.32
CA LEU A 578 20.05 -25.34 -17.00
C LEU A 578 21.03 -26.35 -17.61
N LEU A 579 22.14 -25.89 -18.20
CA LEU A 579 23.20 -26.76 -18.73
C LEU A 579 23.86 -27.60 -17.64
N VAL A 580 24.14 -27.01 -16.47
CA VAL A 580 24.68 -27.74 -15.32
C VAL A 580 23.72 -28.86 -14.91
N ASP A 581 22.42 -28.57 -14.79
CA ASP A 581 21.40 -29.56 -14.43
C ASP A 581 21.28 -30.68 -15.48
N ALA A 582 21.19 -30.32 -16.76
CA ALA A 582 21.08 -31.29 -17.86
C ALA A 582 22.32 -32.20 -17.98
N ILE A 583 23.53 -31.64 -17.89
CA ILE A 583 24.78 -32.40 -18.04
C ILE A 583 25.00 -33.32 -16.84
N VAL A 584 24.82 -32.84 -15.60
CA VAL A 584 24.98 -33.71 -14.42
C VAL A 584 23.89 -34.76 -14.39
N GLY A 585 22.64 -34.41 -14.72
CA GLY A 585 21.54 -35.36 -14.85
C GLY A 585 21.85 -36.47 -15.87
N CYS A 586 22.41 -36.10 -17.02
CA CYS A 586 22.85 -37.05 -18.04
C CYS A 586 23.91 -38.03 -17.48
N LEU A 587 24.98 -37.52 -16.85
CA LEU A 587 26.05 -38.36 -16.30
C LEU A 587 25.59 -39.24 -15.13
N VAL A 588 24.71 -38.72 -14.26
CA VAL A 588 24.15 -39.48 -13.12
C VAL A 588 23.22 -40.59 -13.62
N ASN A 589 22.41 -40.34 -14.65
CA ASN A 589 21.58 -41.39 -15.24
C ASN A 589 22.44 -42.46 -15.90
N GLU A 590 23.49 -42.05 -16.62
CA GLU A 590 24.41 -42.97 -17.30
C GLU A 590 25.21 -43.83 -16.31
N SER A 591 25.51 -43.33 -15.10
CA SER A 591 26.26 -44.09 -14.08
C SER A 591 25.62 -45.44 -13.68
N LYS A 592 24.38 -45.69 -14.08
CA LYS A 592 23.64 -46.93 -13.85
C LYS A 592 23.69 -47.90 -15.04
N ASP A 593 24.26 -47.48 -16.16
CA ASP A 593 24.33 -48.27 -17.38
C ASP A 593 25.57 -49.18 -17.39
N GLU A 594 25.35 -50.48 -17.57
CA GLU A 594 26.41 -51.49 -17.55
C GLU A 594 27.21 -51.54 -18.86
N VAL A 595 26.72 -50.94 -19.95
CA VAL A 595 27.35 -50.98 -21.27
C VAL A 595 28.35 -49.85 -21.44
N THR A 596 27.97 -48.63 -21.06
CA THR A 596 28.85 -47.45 -21.12
C THR A 596 29.74 -47.32 -19.88
N GLU A 597 29.49 -48.13 -18.85
CA GLU A 597 30.17 -48.08 -17.55
C GLU A 597 30.10 -46.67 -16.90
N GLY A 598 29.09 -45.89 -17.27
CA GLY A 598 28.89 -44.52 -16.75
C GLY A 598 29.84 -43.46 -17.30
N ILE A 599 30.59 -43.74 -18.36
CA ILE A 599 31.56 -42.81 -18.96
C ILE A 599 31.05 -42.33 -20.32
N LEU A 600 30.95 -41.00 -20.49
CA LEU A 600 30.49 -40.36 -21.73
C LEU A 600 31.49 -39.33 -22.25
N THR A 601 31.71 -39.32 -23.56
CA THR A 601 32.40 -38.22 -24.25
C THR A 601 31.50 -36.98 -24.34
N SER A 602 32.10 -35.79 -24.53
CA SER A 602 31.31 -34.57 -24.73
C SER A 602 30.39 -34.62 -25.96
N ARG A 603 30.73 -35.43 -26.96
CA ARG A 603 29.86 -35.69 -28.13
C ARG A 603 28.65 -36.55 -27.80
N GLU A 604 28.78 -37.53 -26.91
CA GLU A 604 27.66 -38.35 -26.45
C GLU A 604 26.74 -37.54 -25.56
N ILE A 605 27.31 -36.76 -24.63
CA ILE A 605 26.54 -35.82 -23.81
C ILE A 605 25.77 -34.85 -24.71
N TYR A 606 26.42 -34.25 -25.70
CA TYR A 606 25.77 -33.40 -26.70
C TYR A 606 24.60 -34.10 -27.40
N ARG A 607 24.76 -35.35 -27.83
CA ARG A 607 23.67 -36.11 -28.48
C ARG A 607 22.47 -36.29 -27.56
N THR A 608 22.71 -36.46 -26.26
CA THR A 608 21.64 -36.62 -25.27
C THR A 608 20.94 -35.30 -24.95
N VAL A 609 21.69 -34.20 -24.81
CA VAL A 609 21.13 -32.91 -24.35
C VAL A 609 20.70 -31.96 -25.47
N ARG A 610 21.10 -32.21 -26.73
CA ARG A 610 20.81 -31.28 -27.85
C ARG A 610 19.32 -31.11 -28.14
N ASP A 611 18.51 -32.13 -27.84
CA ASP A 611 17.07 -32.18 -28.13
C ASP A 611 16.24 -32.02 -26.84
N ASP A 612 16.85 -31.54 -25.75
CA ASP A 612 16.20 -31.32 -24.47
C ASP A 612 15.25 -30.10 -24.53
N GLU A 613 13.98 -30.33 -24.21
CA GLU A 613 12.90 -29.33 -24.30
C GLU A 613 13.14 -28.09 -23.42
N ARG A 614 14.04 -28.17 -22.44
CA ARG A 614 14.43 -27.04 -21.58
C ARG A 614 15.13 -25.93 -22.35
N PHE A 615 15.70 -26.19 -23.53
CA PHE A 615 16.46 -25.20 -24.29
C PHE A 615 15.71 -24.75 -25.54
N SER A 616 15.45 -23.44 -25.66
CA SER A 616 14.91 -22.86 -26.89
C SER A 616 15.93 -22.82 -28.04
N ILE A 617 17.22 -22.89 -27.71
CA ILE A 617 18.34 -22.99 -28.66
C ILE A 617 19.22 -24.15 -28.21
N ASN A 618 19.44 -25.12 -29.10
CA ASN A 618 20.18 -26.33 -28.77
C ASN A 618 21.58 -26.01 -28.21
N PRO A 619 22.01 -26.64 -27.11
CA PRO A 619 23.39 -26.57 -26.61
C PRO A 619 24.41 -26.88 -27.71
N ASN A 620 25.55 -26.19 -27.72
CA ASN A 620 26.67 -26.55 -28.59
C ASN A 620 27.79 -27.28 -27.83
N LEU A 621 28.74 -27.87 -28.57
CA LEU A 621 29.83 -28.65 -27.98
C LEU A 621 30.77 -27.80 -27.11
N ASP A 622 31.00 -26.54 -27.46
CA ASP A 622 31.88 -25.66 -26.69
C ASP A 622 31.25 -25.32 -25.33
N GLU A 623 29.94 -25.00 -25.31
CA GLU A 623 29.17 -24.78 -24.08
C GLU A 623 29.25 -26.02 -23.15
N ILE A 624 29.05 -27.21 -23.72
CA ILE A 624 29.10 -28.46 -22.95
C ILE A 624 30.50 -28.70 -22.38
N GLU A 625 31.54 -28.51 -23.19
CA GLU A 625 32.92 -28.71 -22.77
C GLU A 625 33.34 -27.70 -21.68
N ASP A 626 32.89 -26.45 -21.76
CA ASP A 626 33.16 -25.43 -20.75
C ASP A 626 32.49 -25.74 -19.41
N ILE A 627 31.22 -26.19 -19.44
CA ILE A 627 30.53 -26.64 -18.23
C ILE A 627 31.20 -27.89 -17.63
N LEU A 628 31.56 -28.87 -18.46
CA LEU A 628 32.27 -30.07 -17.99
C LEU A 628 33.61 -29.75 -17.33
N LYS A 629 34.40 -28.83 -17.92
CA LYS A 629 35.65 -28.34 -17.31
C LYS A 629 35.40 -27.65 -15.97
N PHE A 630 34.35 -26.84 -15.86
CA PHE A 630 33.98 -26.17 -14.61
C PHE A 630 33.59 -27.19 -13.52
N LEU A 631 32.73 -28.15 -13.85
CA LEU A 631 32.26 -29.20 -12.94
C LEU A 631 33.38 -30.18 -12.54
N ALA A 632 34.34 -30.43 -13.43
CA ALA A 632 35.52 -31.23 -13.17
C ALA A 632 36.64 -30.45 -12.46
N SER A 633 36.50 -29.13 -12.29
CA SER A 633 37.52 -28.35 -11.59
C SER A 633 37.65 -28.81 -10.14
N PRO A 634 38.84 -28.71 -9.51
CA PRO A 634 39.03 -29.12 -8.12
C PRO A 634 38.14 -28.37 -7.11
N LEU A 635 37.63 -27.19 -7.48
CA LEU A 635 36.72 -26.39 -6.65
C LEU A 635 35.32 -27.00 -6.61
N ILE A 636 34.83 -27.55 -7.71
CA ILE A 636 33.51 -28.20 -7.76
C ILE A 636 33.63 -29.71 -7.55
N GLY A 637 34.44 -30.38 -8.38
CA GLY A 637 34.82 -31.78 -8.23
C GLY A 637 33.64 -32.74 -8.18
N CYS A 638 32.65 -32.55 -9.05
CA CYS A 638 31.48 -33.44 -9.15
C CYS A 638 31.46 -34.27 -10.43
N VAL A 639 32.29 -33.89 -11.41
CA VAL A 639 32.51 -34.64 -12.64
C VAL A 639 33.97 -35.08 -12.67
N GLY A 640 34.20 -36.35 -12.99
CA GLY A 640 35.52 -36.91 -13.24
C GLY A 640 35.82 -36.90 -14.72
N LYS A 641 37.11 -36.86 -15.07
CA LYS A 641 37.58 -36.98 -16.45
C LYS A 641 38.70 -38.01 -16.51
N ASN A 642 38.56 -39.02 -17.36
CA ASN A 642 39.63 -39.96 -17.68
C ASN A 642 39.98 -39.88 -19.19
N LYS A 643 40.68 -40.89 -19.72
CA LYS A 643 41.07 -40.91 -21.14
C LYS A 643 39.88 -41.16 -22.07
N ASP A 644 38.83 -41.79 -21.56
CA ASP A 644 37.69 -42.31 -22.31
C ASP A 644 36.50 -41.35 -22.28
N GLY A 645 36.40 -40.49 -21.25
CA GLY A 645 35.37 -39.45 -21.20
C GLY A 645 35.20 -38.83 -19.82
N TYR A 646 33.98 -38.34 -19.59
CA TYR A 646 33.52 -37.73 -18.36
C TYR A 646 32.56 -38.68 -17.63
N TYR A 647 32.56 -38.65 -16.30
CA TYR A 647 31.70 -39.49 -15.47
C TYR A 647 31.26 -38.73 -14.22
N ALA A 648 30.13 -39.11 -13.63
CA ALA A 648 29.67 -38.53 -12.37
C ALA A 648 30.52 -39.03 -11.19
N ILE A 649 31.08 -38.12 -10.39
CA ILE A 649 31.71 -38.47 -9.09
C ILE A 649 30.68 -38.38 -7.96
N GLY A 650 29.69 -37.51 -8.11
CA GLY A 650 28.70 -37.21 -7.09
C GLY A 650 27.37 -36.72 -7.69
N SER A 651 26.41 -36.42 -6.82
CA SER A 651 25.07 -35.97 -7.21
C SER A 651 24.97 -34.45 -7.32
N LEU A 652 23.92 -33.95 -8.02
CA LEU A 652 23.53 -32.53 -8.02
C LEU A 652 23.36 -31.96 -6.61
N ASN A 653 22.90 -32.77 -5.65
CA ASN A 653 22.72 -32.33 -4.27
C ASN A 653 24.07 -32.02 -3.59
N GLU A 654 25.12 -32.79 -3.88
CA GLU A 654 26.46 -32.53 -3.34
C GLU A 654 27.08 -31.28 -3.96
N VAL A 655 26.84 -31.03 -5.24
CA VAL A 655 27.19 -29.78 -5.93
C VAL A 655 26.51 -28.58 -5.28
N ALA A 656 25.20 -28.67 -5.04
CA ALA A 656 24.44 -27.62 -4.38
C ALA A 656 24.98 -27.32 -2.97
N LYS A 657 25.29 -28.36 -2.18
CA LYS A 657 25.90 -28.21 -0.84
C LYS A 657 27.27 -27.52 -0.89
N LYS A 658 28.12 -27.82 -1.89
CA LYS A 658 29.40 -27.14 -2.09
C LYS A 658 29.20 -25.67 -2.45
N PHE A 659 28.28 -25.34 -3.36
CA PHE A 659 27.95 -23.94 -3.67
C PHE A 659 27.43 -23.18 -2.45
N GLN A 660 26.58 -23.80 -1.63
CA GLN A 660 26.13 -23.21 -0.37
C GLN A 660 27.28 -22.96 0.61
N PHE A 661 28.23 -23.90 0.71
CA PHE A 661 29.43 -23.74 1.54
C PHE A 661 30.31 -22.56 1.06
N TYR A 662 30.54 -22.44 -0.25
CA TYR A 662 31.29 -21.31 -0.79
C TYR A 662 30.55 -19.99 -0.62
N ALA A 663 29.23 -19.95 -0.83
CA ALA A 663 28.41 -18.77 -0.57
C ALA A 663 28.52 -18.31 0.89
N LYS A 664 28.45 -19.25 1.85
CA LYS A 664 28.67 -18.94 3.29
C LYS A 664 30.08 -18.40 3.56
N SER A 665 31.08 -18.91 2.86
CA SER A 665 32.47 -18.47 3.01
C SER A 665 32.69 -17.04 2.50
N CYS A 666 32.10 -16.70 1.35
CA CYS A 666 32.18 -15.35 0.78
C CYS A 666 31.49 -14.28 1.67
N LYS A 667 30.41 -14.66 2.37
CA LYS A 667 29.67 -13.78 3.29
C LYS A 667 30.41 -13.47 4.60
N ARG A 668 31.50 -14.17 4.94
CA ARG A 668 32.27 -13.92 6.19
C ARG A 668 33.14 -12.66 6.12
N THR A 669 33.32 -12.10 4.92
CA THR A 669 34.26 -11.01 4.62
C THR A 669 33.59 -9.74 4.10
N SER A 670 32.25 -9.70 4.04
CA SER A 670 31.46 -8.55 3.59
C SER A 670 30.88 -7.74 4.74
#